data_AF-A0A1C0UYG8-F1
#
_entry.id   AF-A0A1C0UYG8-F1
#
_cell.length_a   1.000
_cell.length_b   1.000
_cell.length_c   1.000
_cell.angle_alpha   90.00
_cell.angle_beta   90.00
_cell.angle_gamma   90.00
#
_symmetry.space_group_name_H-M   'P 1'
#
loop_
_entity.id
_entity.type
_entity.pdbx_description
1 polymer ?
#
loop_
_entity_poly.entity_id
_entity_poly.type
_entity_poly.pdbx_seq_one_letter_code
_entity_poly.pdbx_strand_id
1 'polypeptide(L)'
;MTKFYCSKGHVNPAGSRFCLQCGENLQDVPVSYGIQPGLTLSDRYVIVRQLGQGGFGRTYLAEDINRFRELCVLKEFSPQVQTAYVLQKAEELFQREASVLYKLQHPQIPRFRELFRTNLQGKEYLFLVQDYVEGETYNSLLNTRKQQGLRFTEVEVRQLLQQILPVLDYIHSLGVIHRDISPDNLILRAVDQLPVLIDFGGVKQVVATVASQYYQPDAAGQMPAPTLLGKIGFAPSEQMQTGAVSPHSDLYALAVTILVLLTGKQPQELLDNYTLTWKWHQEVSLSPMLGQVLDKMLAPRPSDRYQSASQVLQVLNPTPINYPITQPPVPPAPETSATVAVSPSSHINTTPPRPISPSPAPIPQAKSRWTPTKTFVATLAVVGVIGAVWIGTNRNRNDVGNVDPTPTPTVTQPVDASDNYSPEEKQRKEKLSDRRQALGIDQDFYINLVNQIFWRRNPSLQGRTLSNKPEDESLRATWDKTADELLGKLAFLTDQSRRQLGNYTATDRDRWKAAVNNINVGSRALYDLGDAAFYRIFPEQRGRNFMNEPIGQVWHGFVNDQLNAIRNGTAFTKIVFDIGATSKTVSGTIKPGNGKVFIAGLAKGQTLDLNLKANSKVLLSIYSPSGKLKLLEDSTKRTLTTELPEKGYYEFVIVSTAATPVDYQLTIAAESPIPVETPTPTPTDTPIETPTPIETPTETPTPVGTEQ
;
A
#
# COMPACT_ATOMS: atom_id res chain seq x y z
N MET A 1 -13.53 7.57 29.09
CA MET A 1 -12.62 8.67 29.47
C MET A 1 -11.69 8.93 28.31
N THR A 2 -11.65 10.17 27.81
CA THR A 2 -10.83 10.56 26.66
C THR A 2 -9.36 10.58 27.07
N LYS A 3 -8.48 9.91 26.31
CA LYS A 3 -7.04 9.91 26.57
C LYS A 3 -6.44 11.22 26.04
N PHE A 4 -5.65 11.90 26.87
CA PHE A 4 -4.98 13.15 26.50
C PHE A 4 -3.52 12.87 26.15
N TYR A 5 -2.98 13.53 25.13
CA TYR A 5 -1.64 13.23 24.60
C TYR A 5 -0.80 14.50 24.48
N CYS A 6 0.50 14.40 24.75
CA CYS A 6 1.45 15.50 24.50
C CYS A 6 1.94 15.49 23.05
N SER A 7 2.71 16.49 22.59
CA SER A 7 3.21 16.52 21.19
C SER A 7 4.11 15.32 20.85
N LYS A 8 4.77 14.74 21.86
CA LYS A 8 5.57 13.50 21.74
C LYS A 8 4.75 12.20 21.82
N GLY A 9 3.43 12.26 21.94
CA GLY A 9 2.54 11.10 21.88
C GLY A 9 2.41 10.29 23.18
N HIS A 10 2.96 10.75 24.29
CA HIS A 10 2.78 10.12 25.61
C HIS A 10 1.33 10.27 26.11
N VAL A 11 0.79 9.23 26.75
CA VAL A 11 -0.56 9.23 27.34
C VAL A 11 -0.54 9.97 28.68
N ASN A 12 -1.50 10.87 28.89
CA ASN A 12 -1.68 11.63 30.12
C ASN A 12 -3.16 11.55 30.60
N PRO A 13 -3.41 11.59 31.92
CA PRO A 13 -4.75 11.79 32.46
C PRO A 13 -5.40 13.10 31.97
N ALA A 14 -6.72 13.12 31.88
CA ALA A 14 -7.48 14.34 31.58
C ALA A 14 -7.22 15.41 32.66
N GLY A 15 -6.94 16.64 32.24
CA GLY A 15 -6.59 17.75 33.15
C GLY A 15 -5.10 17.86 33.52
N SER A 16 -4.23 17.00 32.97
CA SER A 16 -2.78 17.11 33.19
C SER A 16 -2.22 18.44 32.67
N ARG A 17 -1.57 19.23 33.55
CA ARG A 17 -0.94 20.52 33.19
C ARG A 17 0.41 20.33 32.48
N PHE A 18 1.06 19.20 32.70
CA PHE A 18 2.35 18.81 32.11
C PHE A 18 2.29 17.35 31.68
N CYS A 19 3.13 16.96 30.72
CA CYS A 19 3.28 15.56 30.36
C CYS A 19 4.03 14.78 31.45
N LEU A 20 3.44 13.69 31.92
CA LEU A 20 3.99 12.85 32.99
C LEU A 20 5.28 12.09 32.59
N GLN A 21 5.62 12.02 31.30
CA GLN A 21 6.82 11.34 30.80
C GLN A 21 7.90 12.29 30.28
N CYS A 22 7.55 13.42 29.65
CA CYS A 22 8.54 14.34 29.06
C CYS A 22 8.51 15.77 29.61
N GLY A 23 7.71 16.08 30.64
CA GLY A 23 7.66 17.39 31.29
C GLY A 23 7.10 18.54 30.43
N GLU A 24 6.66 18.25 29.20
CA GLU A 24 6.08 19.21 28.27
C GLU A 24 4.87 19.92 28.88
N ASN A 25 4.85 21.24 28.88
CA ASN A 25 3.72 22.04 29.35
C ASN A 25 2.52 21.87 28.39
N LEU A 26 1.39 21.42 28.93
CA LEU A 26 0.17 21.13 28.17
C LEU A 26 -0.87 22.26 28.28
N GLN A 27 -0.53 23.38 28.94
CA GLN A 27 -1.40 24.55 29.10
C GLN A 27 -1.04 25.71 28.18
N ASP A 28 0.23 25.82 27.76
CA ASP A 28 0.75 26.94 26.98
C ASP A 28 1.00 26.60 25.50
N VAL A 29 0.03 25.94 24.85
CA VAL A 29 -0.02 25.86 23.38
C VAL A 29 -0.97 26.96 22.89
N PRO A 30 -0.47 28.07 22.28
CA PRO A 30 -1.34 29.06 21.67
C PRO A 30 -2.21 28.39 20.60
N VAL A 31 -3.51 28.70 20.59
CA VAL A 31 -4.50 28.05 19.72
C VAL A 31 -4.30 28.47 18.25
N SER A 32 -3.30 27.88 17.61
CA SER A 32 -3.23 27.73 16.15
C SER A 32 -4.21 26.61 15.80
N TYR A 33 -5.36 26.97 15.21
CA TYR A 33 -6.50 26.09 14.92
C TYR A 33 -6.13 24.88 14.02
N GLY A 34 -5.54 23.84 14.62
CA GLY A 34 -5.39 22.50 14.08
C GLY A 34 -6.53 21.59 14.54
N ILE A 35 -6.77 20.52 13.80
CA ILE A 35 -7.85 19.59 14.11
C ILE A 35 -7.48 18.74 15.32
N GLN A 36 -8.38 18.73 16.30
CA GLN A 36 -8.14 18.11 17.59
C GLN A 36 -8.26 16.58 17.55
N PRO A 37 -7.45 15.85 18.34
CA PRO A 37 -7.64 14.43 18.59
C PRO A 37 -9.08 14.09 18.99
N GLY A 38 -9.59 12.98 18.46
CA GLY A 38 -10.95 12.50 18.68
C GLY A 38 -12.00 13.09 17.73
N LEU A 39 -11.70 14.13 16.94
CA LEU A 39 -12.64 14.59 15.91
C LEU A 39 -12.73 13.56 14.78
N THR A 40 -13.95 13.23 14.37
CA THR A 40 -14.23 12.40 13.19
C THR A 40 -14.43 13.29 11.98
N LEU A 41 -13.63 13.09 10.93
CA LEU A 41 -13.77 13.77 9.64
C LEU A 41 -14.51 12.90 8.64
N SER A 42 -15.45 13.50 7.90
CA SER A 42 -16.30 12.82 6.90
C SER A 42 -16.92 11.52 7.41
N ASP A 43 -17.35 11.53 8.68
CA ASP A 43 -17.94 10.40 9.41
C ASP A 43 -17.13 9.09 9.36
N ARG A 44 -15.81 9.19 9.15
CA ARG A 44 -14.94 8.05 8.86
C ARG A 44 -13.53 8.10 9.45
N TYR A 45 -12.91 9.27 9.48
CA TYR A 45 -11.49 9.39 9.88
C TYR A 45 -11.39 10.03 11.26
N VAL A 46 -11.16 9.22 12.30
CA VAL A 46 -10.98 9.70 13.67
C VAL A 46 -9.54 10.16 13.85
N ILE A 47 -9.32 11.46 14.03
CA ILE A 47 -7.97 12.00 14.25
C ILE A 47 -7.40 11.47 15.56
N VAL A 48 -6.23 10.82 15.48
CA VAL A 48 -5.50 10.30 16.65
C VAL A 48 -4.57 11.38 17.20
N ARG A 49 -3.77 12.01 16.33
CA ARG A 49 -2.84 13.11 16.67
C ARG A 49 -2.31 13.79 15.42
N GLN A 50 -1.77 15.00 15.57
CA GLN A 50 -0.92 15.60 14.54
C GLN A 50 0.42 14.85 14.46
N LEU A 51 0.91 14.62 13.23
CA LEU A 51 2.23 14.08 12.91
C LEU A 51 3.24 15.20 12.60
N GLY A 52 2.79 16.30 12.00
CA GLY A 52 3.64 17.45 11.67
C GLY A 52 2.86 18.60 11.02
N GLN A 53 3.53 19.74 10.84
CA GLN A 53 3.01 20.92 10.15
C GLN A 53 4.13 21.57 9.34
N GLY A 54 3.82 22.01 8.12
CA GLY A 54 4.70 22.77 7.24
C GLY A 54 3.99 23.96 6.60
N GLY A 55 4.68 24.74 5.76
CA GLY A 55 4.14 25.97 5.18
C GLY A 55 2.91 25.83 4.27
N PHE A 56 2.58 24.60 3.86
CA PHE A 56 1.50 24.29 2.91
C PHE A 56 0.42 23.35 3.46
N GLY A 57 0.56 22.88 4.71
CA GLY A 57 -0.38 21.91 5.26
C GLY A 57 -0.01 21.33 6.62
N ARG A 58 -0.96 20.61 7.20
CA ARG A 58 -0.77 19.82 8.43
C ARG A 58 -0.96 18.35 8.12
N THR A 59 -0.23 17.49 8.80
CA THR A 59 -0.30 16.04 8.61
C THR A 59 -0.76 15.41 9.92
N TYR A 60 -1.77 14.55 9.86
CA TYR A 60 -2.38 13.88 10.99
C TYR A 60 -2.33 12.36 10.82
N LEU A 61 -2.23 11.66 11.95
CA LEU A 61 -2.52 10.24 12.06
C LEU A 61 -4.00 10.10 12.38
N ALA A 62 -4.72 9.24 11.66
CA ALA A 62 -6.13 8.95 11.91
C ALA A 62 -6.44 7.45 11.83
N GLU A 63 -7.49 7.03 12.52
CA GLU A 63 -8.10 5.71 12.33
C GLU A 63 -9.22 5.81 11.28
N ASP A 64 -9.18 4.95 10.24
CA ASP A 64 -10.29 4.78 9.30
C ASP A 64 -11.31 3.79 9.88
N ILE A 65 -12.41 4.30 10.47
CA ILE A 65 -13.40 3.43 11.13
C ILE A 65 -14.14 2.50 10.14
N ASN A 66 -14.15 2.83 8.85
CA ASN A 66 -14.71 1.96 7.80
C ASN A 66 -13.72 0.90 7.30
N ARG A 67 -12.45 0.96 7.73
CA ARG A 67 -11.42 -0.06 7.52
C ARG A 67 -10.90 -0.60 8.85
N PHE A 68 -11.79 -1.03 9.74
CA PHE A 68 -11.42 -1.69 11.00
C PHE A 68 -10.49 -0.86 11.91
N ARG A 69 -10.58 0.48 11.87
CA ARG A 69 -9.67 1.41 12.56
C ARG A 69 -8.21 1.30 12.12
N GLU A 70 -7.97 0.88 10.87
CA GLU A 70 -6.64 0.91 10.26
C GLU A 70 -6.08 2.34 10.29
N LEU A 71 -4.82 2.47 10.71
CA LEU A 71 -4.13 3.75 10.74
C LEU A 71 -3.86 4.25 9.32
N CYS A 72 -4.11 5.54 9.11
CA CYS A 72 -3.86 6.25 7.87
C CYS A 72 -3.32 7.65 8.14
N VAL A 73 -2.74 8.25 7.11
CA VAL A 73 -2.23 9.63 7.17
C VAL A 73 -3.18 10.54 6.42
N LEU A 74 -3.63 11.60 7.09
CA LEU A 74 -4.42 12.69 6.50
C LEU A 74 -3.54 13.92 6.38
N LYS A 75 -3.28 14.36 5.14
CA LYS A 75 -2.67 15.67 4.86
C LYS A 75 -3.78 16.69 4.64
N GLU A 76 -3.85 17.72 5.47
CA GLU A 76 -4.70 18.91 5.32
C GLU A 76 -4.01 19.91 4.40
N PHE A 77 -4.71 20.37 3.37
CA PHE A 77 -4.32 21.56 2.62
C PHE A 77 -4.56 22.81 3.49
N SER A 78 -3.48 23.41 3.98
CA SER A 78 -3.51 24.51 4.96
C SER A 78 -2.36 25.51 4.69
N PRO A 79 -2.36 26.17 3.52
CA PRO A 79 -1.32 27.15 3.16
C PRO A 79 -1.32 28.34 4.11
N GLN A 80 -0.12 28.80 4.50
CA GLN A 80 0.03 29.96 5.38
C GLN A 80 -0.11 31.30 4.63
N VAL A 81 0.12 31.32 3.31
CA VAL A 81 0.01 32.51 2.45
C VAL A 81 -1.38 32.55 1.80
N GLN A 82 -2.09 33.68 1.93
CA GLN A 82 -3.52 33.80 1.60
C GLN A 82 -3.85 34.60 0.34
N THR A 83 -2.87 35.00 -0.48
CA THR A 83 -3.14 35.64 -1.79
C THR A 83 -3.82 34.64 -2.73
N ALA A 84 -4.94 35.05 -3.35
CA ALA A 84 -5.81 34.16 -4.13
C ALA A 84 -5.07 33.33 -5.21
N TYR A 85 -4.12 33.94 -5.91
CA TYR A 85 -3.29 33.24 -6.91
C TYR A 85 -2.38 32.16 -6.28
N VAL A 86 -1.76 32.45 -5.13
CA VAL A 86 -0.90 31.50 -4.41
C VAL A 86 -1.73 30.36 -3.82
N LEU A 87 -2.93 30.66 -3.29
CA LEU A 87 -3.90 29.65 -2.83
C LEU A 87 -4.30 28.71 -3.97
N GLN A 88 -4.74 29.24 -5.11
CA GLN A 88 -5.13 28.43 -6.27
C GLN A 88 -3.98 27.54 -6.75
N LYS A 89 -2.76 28.08 -6.89
CA LYS A 89 -1.59 27.30 -7.32
C LYS A 89 -1.18 26.24 -6.31
N ALA A 90 -1.23 26.54 -5.02
CA ALA A 90 -0.96 25.57 -3.98
C ALA A 90 -2.00 24.44 -3.97
N GLU A 91 -3.28 24.73 -4.24
CA GLU A 91 -4.35 23.74 -4.31
C GLU A 91 -4.22 22.84 -5.55
N GLU A 92 -4.00 23.42 -6.74
CA GLU A 92 -3.71 22.68 -7.99
C GLU A 92 -2.54 21.69 -7.79
N LEU A 93 -1.50 22.12 -7.08
CA LEU A 93 -0.32 21.32 -6.83
C LEU A 93 -0.58 20.23 -5.76
N PHE A 94 -1.38 20.51 -4.73
CA PHE A 94 -1.83 19.51 -3.77
C PHE A 94 -2.68 18.40 -4.44
N GLN A 95 -3.61 18.79 -5.32
CA GLN A 95 -4.37 17.84 -6.14
C GLN A 95 -3.46 17.06 -7.11
N ARG A 96 -2.37 17.68 -7.60
CA ARG A 96 -1.34 16.99 -8.41
C ARG A 96 -0.56 15.95 -7.61
N GLU A 97 -0.19 16.22 -6.35
CA GLU A 97 0.44 15.22 -5.47
C GLU A 97 -0.49 14.01 -5.30
N ALA A 98 -1.77 14.24 -5.01
CA ALA A 98 -2.79 13.20 -4.94
C ALA A 98 -2.92 12.39 -6.25
N SER A 99 -2.93 13.07 -7.40
CA SER A 99 -3.01 12.44 -8.74
C SER A 99 -1.77 11.63 -9.10
N VAL A 100 -0.58 12.05 -8.64
CA VAL A 100 0.65 11.26 -8.77
C VAL A 100 0.56 10.03 -7.88
N LEU A 101 0.27 10.20 -6.58
CA LEU A 101 0.21 9.09 -5.62
C LEU A 101 -0.84 8.04 -5.99
N TYR A 102 -1.96 8.44 -6.60
CA TYR A 102 -3.00 7.55 -7.14
C TYR A 102 -2.49 6.60 -8.23
N LYS A 103 -1.49 7.02 -9.02
CA LYS A 103 -0.91 6.21 -10.11
C LYS A 103 0.20 5.28 -9.63
N LEU A 104 0.76 5.51 -8.44
CA LEU A 104 1.90 4.76 -7.91
C LEU A 104 1.43 3.51 -7.15
N GLN A 105 2.01 2.38 -7.50
CA GLN A 105 1.73 1.06 -6.91
C GLN A 105 3.06 0.35 -6.63
N HIS A 106 3.68 0.68 -5.50
CA HIS A 106 4.97 0.11 -5.09
C HIS A 106 4.96 -0.20 -3.58
N PRO A 107 5.52 -1.32 -3.09
CA PRO A 107 5.52 -1.66 -1.67
C PRO A 107 6.30 -0.67 -0.80
N GLN A 108 7.22 0.11 -1.39
CA GLN A 108 8.00 1.16 -0.71
C GLN A 108 7.47 2.58 -0.99
N ILE A 109 6.18 2.71 -1.33
CA ILE A 109 5.49 3.99 -1.50
C ILE A 109 4.12 3.89 -0.78
N PRO A 110 3.71 4.86 0.04
CA PRO A 110 2.36 4.87 0.63
C PRO A 110 1.30 4.88 -0.46
N ARG A 111 0.31 3.97 -0.40
CA ARG A 111 -0.78 4.02 -1.37
C ARG A 111 -1.68 5.22 -1.09
N PHE A 112 -2.09 5.89 -2.16
CA PHE A 112 -3.26 6.76 -2.13
C PHE A 112 -4.49 5.98 -1.66
N ARG A 113 -5.31 6.59 -0.79
CA ARG A 113 -6.62 6.08 -0.39
C ARG A 113 -7.75 6.91 -0.97
N GLU A 114 -7.70 8.22 -0.75
CA GLU A 114 -8.79 9.13 -1.08
C GLU A 114 -8.32 10.59 -1.10
N LEU A 115 -9.04 11.44 -1.83
CA LEU A 115 -8.95 12.90 -1.75
C LEU A 115 -10.37 13.41 -1.51
N PHE A 116 -10.62 14.10 -0.40
CA PHE A 116 -11.97 14.56 -0.03
C PHE A 116 -11.99 15.99 0.49
N ARG A 117 -13.13 16.66 0.36
CA ARG A 117 -13.43 17.93 1.03
C ARG A 117 -14.42 17.70 2.16
N THR A 118 -14.32 18.52 3.21
CA THR A 118 -15.28 18.54 4.31
C THR A 118 -15.43 19.96 4.84
N ASN A 119 -16.63 20.33 5.29
CA ASN A 119 -16.87 21.61 5.93
C ASN A 119 -16.84 21.41 7.45
N LEU A 120 -16.01 22.20 8.15
CA LEU A 120 -15.97 22.26 9.60
C LEU A 120 -16.22 23.70 10.04
N GLN A 121 -17.28 23.92 10.82
CA GLN A 121 -17.63 25.24 11.37
C GLN A 121 -17.75 26.35 10.31
N GLY A 122 -18.29 26.02 9.13
CA GLY A 122 -18.48 26.95 8.02
C GLY A 122 -17.27 27.05 7.07
N LYS A 123 -16.08 26.59 7.46
CA LYS A 123 -14.88 26.60 6.62
C LYS A 123 -14.70 25.27 5.88
N GLU A 124 -14.38 25.34 4.59
CA GLU A 124 -14.00 24.17 3.80
C GLU A 124 -12.54 23.76 4.06
N TYR A 125 -12.30 22.44 4.13
CA TYR A 125 -10.99 21.81 4.25
C TYR A 125 -10.85 20.73 3.18
N LEU A 126 -9.65 20.59 2.61
CA LEU A 126 -9.29 19.58 1.61
C LEU A 126 -8.25 18.62 2.21
N PHE A 127 -8.49 17.31 2.11
CA PHE A 127 -7.65 16.25 2.67
C PHE A 127 -7.21 15.23 1.64
N LEU A 128 -5.91 14.91 1.64
CA LEU A 128 -5.34 13.73 0.98
C LEU A 128 -5.12 12.63 2.03
N VAL A 129 -5.72 11.46 1.79
CA VAL A 129 -5.61 10.27 2.62
C VAL A 129 -4.66 9.26 1.96
N GLN A 130 -3.68 8.76 2.72
CA GLN A 130 -2.74 7.73 2.27
C GLN A 130 -2.50 6.66 3.35
N ASP A 131 -1.88 5.53 2.97
CA ASP A 131 -1.41 4.52 3.91
C ASP A 131 -0.48 5.12 4.99
N TYR A 132 -0.66 4.72 6.25
CA TYR A 132 0.32 5.01 7.31
C TYR A 132 1.50 4.06 7.21
N VAL A 133 2.71 4.61 7.36
CA VAL A 133 3.96 3.83 7.42
C VAL A 133 4.44 3.85 8.87
N GLU A 134 4.32 2.72 9.54
CA GLU A 134 4.87 2.52 10.88
C GLU A 134 6.39 2.34 10.78
N GLY A 135 7.14 3.22 11.44
CA GLY A 135 8.60 3.28 11.35
C GLY A 135 9.16 4.65 11.76
N GLU A 136 10.47 4.78 11.72
CA GLU A 136 11.18 6.05 11.96
C GLU A 136 11.68 6.67 10.66
N THR A 137 11.72 7.99 10.57
CA THR A 137 12.40 8.65 9.45
C THR A 137 13.91 8.47 9.56
N TYR A 138 14.62 8.45 8.43
CA TYR A 138 16.09 8.43 8.45
C TYR A 138 16.69 9.67 9.15
N ASN A 139 15.98 10.80 9.18
CA ASN A 139 16.34 11.93 10.04
C ASN A 139 16.20 11.60 11.55
N SER A 140 15.11 10.97 11.98
CA SER A 140 14.93 10.53 13.38
C SER A 140 16.06 9.59 13.81
N LEU A 141 16.32 8.56 12.99
CA LEU A 141 17.41 7.60 13.21
C LEU A 141 18.79 8.29 13.28
N LEU A 142 19.07 9.25 12.40
CA LEU A 142 20.31 10.03 12.44
C LEU A 142 20.43 10.86 13.72
N ASN A 143 19.36 11.53 14.14
CA ASN A 143 19.38 12.36 15.35
C ASN A 143 19.57 11.52 16.62
N THR A 144 18.90 10.37 16.72
CA THR A 144 19.09 9.40 17.81
C THR A 144 20.54 8.87 17.84
N ARG A 145 21.13 8.53 16.68
CA ARG A 145 22.54 8.12 16.59
C ARG A 145 23.50 9.24 16.97
N LYS A 146 23.27 10.48 16.51
CA LYS A 146 24.12 11.64 16.85
C LYS A 146 24.17 11.91 18.36
N GLN A 147 23.07 11.69 19.09
CA GLN A 147 23.05 11.79 20.56
C GLN A 147 23.95 10.73 21.25
N GLN A 148 24.20 9.62 20.58
CA GLN A 148 25.10 8.53 21.02
C GLN A 148 26.53 8.67 20.46
N GLY A 149 26.83 9.75 19.72
CA GLY A 149 28.10 9.92 19.01
C GLY A 149 28.25 9.04 17.74
N LEU A 150 27.18 8.38 17.31
CA LEU A 150 27.15 7.46 16.18
C LEU A 150 26.60 8.13 14.90
N ARG A 151 26.83 7.48 13.76
CA ARG A 151 26.38 7.88 12.41
C ARG A 151 25.93 6.64 11.62
N PHE A 152 25.56 6.78 10.35
CA PHE A 152 25.40 5.62 9.48
C PHE A 152 26.76 5.16 8.93
N THR A 153 26.91 3.85 8.79
CA THR A 153 28.10 3.21 8.22
C THR A 153 27.97 3.07 6.70
N GLU A 154 29.10 2.84 6.02
CA GLU A 154 29.11 2.56 4.57
C GLU A 154 28.21 1.37 4.18
N VAL A 155 28.15 0.32 5.01
CA VAL A 155 27.31 -0.86 4.76
C VAL A 155 25.83 -0.50 4.76
N GLU A 156 25.39 0.27 5.76
CA GLU A 156 23.98 0.66 5.92
C GLU A 156 23.52 1.60 4.80
N VAL A 157 24.36 2.56 4.39
CA VAL A 157 23.99 3.46 3.27
C VAL A 157 24.03 2.74 1.93
N ARG A 158 24.90 1.74 1.75
CA ARG A 158 24.90 0.89 0.55
C ARG A 158 23.63 0.04 0.48
N GLN A 159 23.17 -0.51 1.61
CA GLN A 159 21.90 -1.21 1.70
C GLN A 159 20.71 -0.28 1.39
N LEU A 160 20.70 0.94 1.95
CA LEU A 160 19.70 1.96 1.61
C LEU A 160 19.70 2.26 0.10
N LEU A 161 20.86 2.50 -0.52
CA LEU A 161 20.99 2.73 -1.95
C LEU A 161 20.42 1.55 -2.77
N GLN A 162 20.80 0.31 -2.45
CA GLN A 162 20.30 -0.89 -3.10
C GLN A 162 18.78 -1.05 -2.98
N GLN A 163 18.19 -0.63 -1.86
CA GLN A 163 16.75 -0.73 -1.61
C GLN A 163 15.93 0.44 -2.16
N ILE A 164 16.50 1.65 -2.30
CA ILE A 164 15.77 2.85 -2.75
C ILE A 164 15.92 3.14 -4.24
N LEU A 165 17.05 2.79 -4.86
CA LEU A 165 17.25 2.98 -6.29
C LEU A 165 16.22 2.24 -7.17
N PRO A 166 15.75 1.01 -6.84
CA PRO A 166 14.64 0.38 -7.57
C PRO A 166 13.32 1.17 -7.48
N VAL A 167 13.07 1.84 -6.34
CA VAL A 167 11.90 2.72 -6.15
C VAL A 167 12.01 3.94 -7.06
N LEU A 168 13.21 4.52 -7.19
CA LEU A 168 13.47 5.63 -8.10
C LEU A 168 13.33 5.22 -9.57
N ASP A 169 13.92 4.10 -9.97
CA ASP A 169 13.79 3.55 -11.33
C ASP A 169 12.31 3.32 -11.70
N TYR A 170 11.53 2.76 -10.76
CA TYR A 170 10.08 2.60 -10.91
C TYR A 170 9.34 3.92 -11.14
N ILE A 171 9.51 4.95 -10.29
CA ILE A 171 8.79 6.22 -10.47
C ILE A 171 9.27 6.99 -11.72
N HIS A 172 10.56 6.91 -12.03
CA HIS A 172 11.15 7.52 -13.23
C HIS A 172 10.61 6.87 -14.51
N SER A 173 10.39 5.54 -14.51
CA SER A 173 9.75 4.82 -15.63
C SER A 173 8.31 5.29 -15.91
N LEU A 174 7.61 5.83 -14.91
CA LEU A 174 6.28 6.40 -15.00
C LEU A 174 6.28 7.92 -15.28
N GLY A 175 7.44 8.51 -15.52
CA GLY A 175 7.61 9.96 -15.74
C GLY A 175 7.44 10.81 -14.48
N VAL A 176 7.52 10.21 -13.29
CA VAL A 176 7.36 10.88 -11.99
C VAL A 176 8.74 11.16 -11.40
N ILE A 177 9.06 12.44 -11.20
CA ILE A 177 10.27 12.90 -10.49
C ILE A 177 9.86 13.38 -9.10
N HIS A 178 10.55 12.93 -8.05
CA HIS A 178 10.20 13.14 -6.64
C HIS A 178 10.49 14.58 -6.16
N ARG A 179 11.65 15.13 -6.52
CA ARG A 179 12.13 16.51 -6.27
C ARG A 179 12.43 16.90 -4.81
N ASP A 180 11.90 16.19 -3.82
CA ASP A 180 12.09 16.44 -2.37
C ASP A 180 12.77 15.24 -1.64
N ILE A 181 13.73 14.55 -2.27
CA ILE A 181 14.43 13.43 -1.59
C ILE A 181 15.33 13.98 -0.48
N SER A 182 15.14 13.47 0.74
CA SER A 182 15.82 13.93 1.96
C SER A 182 15.59 12.93 3.12
N PRO A 183 16.40 12.96 4.20
CA PRO A 183 16.27 12.03 5.33
C PRO A 183 14.90 11.99 6.03
N ASP A 184 14.11 13.07 6.03
CA ASP A 184 12.75 13.03 6.63
C ASP A 184 11.71 12.40 5.70
N ASN A 185 11.97 12.36 4.39
CA ASN A 185 11.05 11.85 3.38
C ASN A 185 11.34 10.36 3.04
N LEU A 186 12.19 9.72 3.85
CA LEU A 186 12.44 8.28 3.86
C LEU A 186 12.10 7.76 5.26
N ILE A 187 11.18 6.78 5.34
CA ILE A 187 10.87 6.06 6.58
C ILE A 187 11.46 4.65 6.50
N LEU A 188 12.25 4.26 7.49
CA LEU A 188 12.61 2.85 7.70
C LEU A 188 11.40 2.13 8.33
N ARG A 189 10.70 1.33 7.53
CA ARG A 189 9.47 0.67 7.96
C ARG A 189 9.76 -0.45 8.98
N ALA A 190 9.03 -0.45 10.09
CA ALA A 190 9.28 -1.33 11.22
C ALA A 190 9.12 -2.83 10.88
N VAL A 191 8.11 -3.20 10.10
CA VAL A 191 7.73 -4.61 9.86
C VAL A 191 8.73 -5.41 9.01
N ASP A 192 9.45 -4.76 8.08
CA ASP A 192 10.33 -5.42 7.11
C ASP A 192 11.69 -4.71 6.90
N GLN A 193 11.94 -3.61 7.62
CA GLN A 193 13.18 -2.82 7.54
C GLN A 193 13.48 -2.32 6.11
N LEU A 194 12.44 -2.09 5.29
CA LEU A 194 12.58 -1.46 3.98
C LEU A 194 12.40 0.06 4.07
N PRO A 195 13.21 0.86 3.35
CA PRO A 195 13.02 2.30 3.22
C PRO A 195 11.79 2.57 2.34
N VAL A 196 10.87 3.37 2.86
CA VAL A 196 9.63 3.80 2.20
C VAL A 196 9.76 5.28 1.86
N LEU A 197 9.63 5.60 0.57
CA LEU A 197 9.66 6.97 0.06
C LEU A 197 8.29 7.62 0.28
N ILE A 198 8.26 8.79 0.93
CA ILE A 198 7.04 9.55 1.22
C ILE A 198 7.15 10.97 0.67
N ASP A 199 6.04 11.73 0.67
CA ASP A 199 6.01 13.14 0.28
C ASP A 199 6.42 13.39 -1.19
N PHE A 200 5.64 12.83 -2.12
CA PHE A 200 5.69 13.07 -3.59
C PHE A 200 5.34 14.53 -4.00
N GLY A 201 5.42 15.46 -3.06
CA GLY A 201 5.03 16.84 -3.15
C GLY A 201 6.13 17.74 -3.72
N GLY A 202 6.40 17.62 -5.02
CA GLY A 202 7.12 18.65 -5.80
C GLY A 202 6.46 20.05 -5.74
N VAL A 203 5.26 20.12 -5.16
CA VAL A 203 4.49 21.30 -4.75
C VAL A 203 5.34 22.34 -4.02
N LYS A 204 6.09 21.92 -2.99
CA LYS A 204 6.76 22.82 -2.03
C LYS A 204 7.69 23.80 -2.75
N GLN A 205 8.49 23.31 -3.70
CA GLN A 205 9.45 24.13 -4.44
C GLN A 205 8.78 25.00 -5.53
N VAL A 206 7.81 24.48 -6.27
CA VAL A 206 7.13 25.28 -7.31
C VAL A 206 6.37 26.46 -6.68
N VAL A 207 5.70 26.24 -5.53
CA VAL A 207 5.07 27.35 -4.80
C VAL A 207 6.11 28.25 -4.14
N ALA A 208 7.25 27.73 -3.66
CA ALA A 208 8.35 28.57 -3.15
C ALA A 208 8.85 29.56 -4.21
N THR A 209 9.14 29.07 -5.42
CA THR A 209 9.58 29.89 -6.55
C THR A 209 8.53 30.94 -6.91
N VAL A 210 7.26 30.53 -7.05
CA VAL A 210 6.15 31.46 -7.33
C VAL A 210 6.01 32.51 -6.21
N ALA A 211 6.01 32.11 -4.94
CA ALA A 211 5.94 33.05 -3.82
C ALA A 211 7.13 34.02 -3.83
N SER A 212 8.35 33.55 -4.04
CA SER A 212 9.54 34.42 -4.14
C SER A 212 9.54 35.37 -5.33
N GLN A 213 8.78 35.06 -6.40
CA GLN A 213 8.64 35.92 -7.58
C GLN A 213 7.56 37.00 -7.42
N TYR A 214 6.60 36.81 -6.51
CA TYR A 214 5.48 37.74 -6.29
C TYR A 214 5.53 38.48 -4.94
N TYR A 215 6.41 38.11 -4.01
CA TYR A 215 6.74 38.93 -2.85
C TYR A 215 7.73 40.05 -3.25
N GLN A 216 7.24 41.28 -3.33
CA GLN A 216 8.11 42.46 -3.22
C GLN A 216 8.53 42.63 -1.76
N PRO A 217 9.78 42.98 -1.46
CA PRO A 217 10.21 43.22 -0.09
C PRO A 217 9.52 44.46 0.48
N ASP A 218 8.87 44.29 1.63
CA ASP A 218 8.39 45.36 2.50
C ASP A 218 9.51 46.36 2.80
N ALA A 219 9.15 47.60 3.16
CA ALA A 219 10.10 48.69 3.48
C ALA A 219 11.06 48.40 4.67
N ALA A 220 10.92 47.25 5.33
CA ALA A 220 11.80 46.75 6.38
C ALA A 220 12.88 45.75 5.89
N GLY A 221 12.89 45.38 4.60
CA GLY A 221 13.93 44.52 4.00
C GLY A 221 13.98 43.07 4.53
N GLN A 222 12.91 42.58 5.14
CA GLN A 222 12.86 41.23 5.70
C GLN A 222 12.67 40.18 4.59
N MET A 223 13.67 39.32 4.43
CA MET A 223 13.57 38.13 3.57
C MET A 223 12.50 37.16 4.12
N PRO A 224 11.72 36.49 3.25
CA PRO A 224 10.72 35.51 3.70
C PRO A 224 11.36 34.34 4.46
N ALA A 225 10.62 33.81 5.43
CA ALA A 225 11.12 32.79 6.37
C ALA A 225 11.67 31.53 5.65
N PRO A 226 12.76 30.93 6.16
CA PRO A 226 13.49 29.85 5.49
C PRO A 226 12.70 28.52 5.37
N THR A 227 11.50 28.44 5.93
CA THR A 227 10.58 27.30 5.81
C THR A 227 9.76 27.28 4.50
N LEU A 228 9.77 28.37 3.72
CA LEU A 228 9.06 28.41 2.44
C LEU A 228 9.88 27.82 1.29
N LEU A 229 11.20 27.91 1.35
CA LEU A 229 12.13 27.34 0.38
C LEU A 229 12.36 25.85 0.70
N GLY A 230 12.50 25.01 -0.33
CA GLY A 230 12.78 23.58 -0.15
C GLY A 230 14.04 23.34 0.70
N LYS A 231 14.10 22.23 1.45
CA LYS A 231 15.16 21.94 2.45
C LYS A 231 16.54 22.31 1.90
N ILE A 232 17.12 23.35 2.50
CA ILE A 232 18.24 24.09 1.92
C ILE A 232 19.41 23.12 1.68
N GLY A 233 19.84 23.03 0.41
CA GLY A 233 21.03 22.27 -0.01
C GLY A 233 20.84 20.83 -0.48
N PHE A 234 19.62 20.26 -0.47
CA PHE A 234 19.37 18.90 -1.01
C PHE A 234 19.14 18.89 -2.53
N ALA A 235 18.44 19.89 -3.06
CA ALA A 235 18.13 19.98 -4.49
C ALA A 235 19.34 20.52 -5.30
N PRO A 236 19.53 20.06 -6.54
CA PRO A 236 20.60 20.56 -7.40
C PRO A 236 20.29 21.97 -7.93
N SER A 237 21.33 22.69 -8.38
CA SER A 237 21.21 24.10 -8.78
C SER A 237 20.27 24.31 -9.97
N GLU A 238 20.22 23.40 -10.95
CA GLU A 238 19.32 23.55 -12.10
C GLU A 238 17.83 23.54 -11.68
N GLN A 239 17.49 22.72 -10.69
CA GLN A 239 16.15 22.60 -10.12
C GLN A 239 15.77 23.84 -9.30
N MET A 240 16.73 24.42 -8.58
CA MET A 240 16.50 25.64 -7.78
C MET A 240 16.45 26.93 -8.63
N GLN A 241 17.28 27.04 -9.66
CA GLN A 241 17.42 28.27 -10.45
C GLN A 241 16.44 28.34 -11.63
N THR A 242 16.13 27.21 -12.27
CA THR A 242 15.35 27.16 -13.52
C THR A 242 14.08 26.30 -13.42
N GLY A 243 13.90 25.56 -12.32
CA GLY A 243 12.82 24.58 -12.19
C GLY A 243 12.98 23.33 -13.06
N ALA A 244 14.12 23.18 -13.77
CA ALA A 244 14.44 22.01 -14.57
C ALA A 244 14.63 20.77 -13.68
N VAL A 245 13.93 19.68 -14.01
CA VAL A 245 13.90 18.45 -13.20
C VAL A 245 13.89 17.21 -14.09
N SER A 246 14.69 16.23 -13.69
CA SER A 246 14.93 14.98 -14.42
C SER A 246 15.21 13.84 -13.43
N PRO A 247 15.26 12.57 -13.88
CA PRO A 247 15.69 11.44 -13.05
C PRO A 247 17.01 11.67 -12.30
N HIS A 248 18.01 12.27 -12.96
CA HIS A 248 19.31 12.60 -12.39
C HIS A 248 19.28 13.74 -11.34
N SER A 249 18.18 14.48 -11.20
CA SER A 249 18.00 15.48 -10.13
C SER A 249 17.61 14.79 -8.81
N ASP A 250 16.79 13.73 -8.88
CA ASP A 250 16.51 12.86 -7.73
C ASP A 250 17.76 12.08 -7.29
N LEU A 251 18.58 11.60 -8.24
CA LEU A 251 19.84 10.92 -7.91
C LEU A 251 20.84 11.84 -7.19
N TYR A 252 20.92 13.12 -7.58
CA TYR A 252 21.71 14.11 -6.86
C TYR A 252 21.22 14.26 -5.41
N ALA A 253 19.92 14.47 -5.21
CA ALA A 253 19.33 14.64 -3.87
C ALA A 253 19.47 13.38 -2.99
N LEU A 254 19.45 12.18 -3.60
CA LEU A 254 19.78 10.93 -2.93
C LEU A 254 21.24 10.88 -2.48
N ALA A 255 22.20 11.30 -3.31
CA ALA A 255 23.61 11.35 -2.90
C ALA A 255 23.84 12.34 -1.75
N VAL A 256 23.22 13.52 -1.78
CA VAL A 256 23.24 14.46 -0.63
C VAL A 256 22.65 13.81 0.62
N THR A 257 21.54 13.09 0.48
CA THR A 257 20.92 12.31 1.57
C THR A 257 21.90 11.29 2.17
N ILE A 258 22.64 10.55 1.34
CA ILE A 258 23.66 9.60 1.82
C ILE A 258 24.79 10.32 2.57
N LEU A 259 25.30 11.45 2.05
CA LEU A 259 26.35 12.21 2.73
C LEU A 259 25.92 12.75 4.10
N VAL A 260 24.68 13.23 4.22
CA VAL A 260 24.11 13.70 5.50
C VAL A 260 24.02 12.54 6.52
N LEU A 261 23.65 11.33 6.07
CA LEU A 261 23.58 10.15 6.95
C LEU A 261 24.96 9.65 7.40
N LEU A 262 25.95 9.66 6.50
CA LEU A 262 27.34 9.26 6.78
C LEU A 262 28.06 10.24 7.72
N THR A 263 27.91 11.54 7.48
CA THR A 263 28.66 12.60 8.18
C THR A 263 27.93 13.18 9.39
N GLY A 264 26.60 13.07 9.43
CA GLY A 264 25.76 13.75 10.42
C GLY A 264 25.75 15.28 10.29
N LYS A 265 26.37 15.84 9.24
CA LYS A 265 26.42 17.28 8.94
C LYS A 265 25.30 17.68 7.97
N GLN A 266 24.91 18.95 7.99
CA GLN A 266 23.96 19.52 7.04
C GLN A 266 24.63 19.81 5.68
N PRO A 267 23.88 19.84 4.56
CA PRO A 267 24.44 20.08 3.22
C PRO A 267 25.36 21.31 3.10
N GLN A 268 25.04 22.40 3.79
CA GLN A 268 25.79 23.66 3.78
C GLN A 268 27.15 23.58 4.48
N GLU A 269 27.35 22.58 5.35
CA GLU A 269 28.65 22.30 5.98
C GLU A 269 29.56 21.46 5.08
N LEU A 270 28.98 20.82 4.04
CA LEU A 270 29.65 19.87 3.15
C LEU A 270 29.87 20.46 1.74
N LEU A 271 29.12 21.48 1.36
CA LEU A 271 29.20 22.16 0.06
C LEU A 271 29.95 23.49 0.20
N ASP A 272 30.94 23.70 -0.67
CA ASP A 272 31.56 25.02 -0.83
C ASP A 272 30.67 25.91 -1.70
N ASN A 273 30.10 26.97 -1.11
CA ASN A 273 29.18 27.88 -1.79
C ASN A 273 29.84 28.73 -2.90
N TYR A 274 31.16 28.83 -2.97
CA TYR A 274 31.88 29.58 -4.00
C TYR A 274 32.27 28.70 -5.19
N THR A 275 32.71 27.47 -4.92
CA THR A 275 33.17 26.52 -5.95
C THR A 275 32.12 25.47 -6.34
N LEU A 276 30.97 25.45 -5.65
CA LEU A 276 29.91 24.44 -5.77
C LEU A 276 30.44 23.00 -5.69
N THR A 277 31.55 22.81 -4.96
CA THR A 277 32.26 21.53 -4.85
C THR A 277 31.99 20.93 -3.47
N TRP A 278 31.65 19.64 -3.45
CA TRP A 278 31.41 18.90 -2.21
C TRP A 278 32.73 18.47 -1.56
N LYS A 279 32.95 18.84 -0.30
CA LYS A 279 34.16 18.57 0.48
C LYS A 279 34.05 17.33 1.39
N TRP A 280 33.09 16.44 1.09
CA TRP A 280 32.71 15.31 1.93
C TRP A 280 33.86 14.30 2.20
N HIS A 281 34.84 14.20 1.29
CA HIS A 281 36.05 13.38 1.44
C HIS A 281 36.89 13.70 2.69
N GLN A 282 36.73 14.90 3.27
CA GLN A 282 37.43 15.30 4.49
C GLN A 282 36.72 14.80 5.77
N GLU A 283 35.48 14.34 5.64
CA GLU A 283 34.57 14.01 6.76
C GLU A 283 34.34 12.51 6.95
N VAL A 284 34.50 11.73 5.88
CA VAL A 284 34.30 10.28 5.88
C VAL A 284 35.20 9.60 4.83
N SER A 285 35.81 8.48 5.22
CA SER A 285 36.53 7.59 4.31
C SER A 285 35.58 6.46 3.88
N LEU A 286 35.46 6.25 2.56
CA LEU A 286 34.60 5.24 1.95
C LEU A 286 35.42 4.36 1.00
N SER A 287 34.87 3.20 0.60
CA SER A 287 35.45 2.43 -0.50
C SER A 287 35.56 3.28 -1.79
N PRO A 288 36.61 3.10 -2.61
CA PRO A 288 36.79 3.86 -3.85
C PRO A 288 35.58 3.78 -4.79
N MET A 289 34.92 2.62 -4.83
CA MET A 289 33.71 2.40 -5.63
C MET A 289 32.56 3.30 -5.17
N LEU A 290 32.25 3.34 -3.86
CA LEU A 290 31.14 4.16 -3.37
C LEU A 290 31.45 5.65 -3.49
N GLY A 291 32.70 6.06 -3.23
CA GLY A 291 33.13 7.45 -3.41
C GLY A 291 32.93 7.95 -4.85
N GLN A 292 33.43 7.19 -5.83
CA GLN A 292 33.26 7.51 -7.25
C GLN A 292 31.78 7.54 -7.68
N VAL A 293 30.94 6.66 -7.13
CA VAL A 293 29.49 6.68 -7.39
C VAL A 293 28.87 7.97 -6.84
N LEU A 294 29.17 8.35 -5.60
CA LEU A 294 28.63 9.56 -4.98
C LEU A 294 29.11 10.84 -5.69
N ASP A 295 30.39 10.95 -6.02
CA ASP A 295 30.93 12.09 -6.78
C ASP A 295 30.25 12.26 -8.13
N LYS A 296 30.04 11.14 -8.85
CA LYS A 296 29.33 11.18 -10.13
C LYS A 296 27.85 11.52 -9.96
N MET A 297 27.17 11.06 -8.91
CA MET A 297 25.79 11.49 -8.61
C MET A 297 25.71 12.99 -8.24
N LEU A 298 26.78 13.55 -7.65
CA LEU A 298 26.88 14.95 -7.24
C LEU A 298 27.51 15.89 -8.28
N ALA A 299 27.83 15.39 -9.48
CA ALA A 299 28.51 16.18 -10.50
C ALA A 299 27.75 17.49 -10.83
N PRO A 300 28.40 18.67 -10.87
CA PRO A 300 27.69 19.94 -11.06
C PRO A 300 26.87 20.00 -12.35
N ARG A 301 27.43 19.49 -13.47
CA ARG A 301 26.72 19.42 -14.76
C ARG A 301 25.79 18.19 -14.79
N PRO A 302 24.50 18.34 -15.10
CA PRO A 302 23.56 17.21 -15.13
C PRO A 302 23.92 16.10 -16.14
N SER A 303 24.61 16.46 -17.24
CA SER A 303 25.12 15.52 -18.24
C SER A 303 26.15 14.53 -17.71
N ASP A 304 26.89 14.93 -16.67
CA ASP A 304 28.04 14.18 -16.15
C ASP A 304 27.58 13.15 -15.11
N ARG A 305 26.35 13.31 -14.60
CA ARG A 305 25.71 12.40 -13.64
C ARG A 305 25.28 11.09 -14.30
N TYR A 306 24.96 10.09 -13.48
CA TYR A 306 24.18 8.93 -13.94
C TYR A 306 22.80 9.39 -14.41
N GLN A 307 22.33 8.83 -15.51
CA GLN A 307 21.10 9.26 -16.17
C GLN A 307 19.86 8.45 -15.73
N SER A 308 20.06 7.29 -15.09
CA SER A 308 18.99 6.48 -14.48
C SER A 308 19.45 5.82 -13.17
N ALA A 309 18.51 5.46 -12.31
CA ALA A 309 18.79 4.74 -11.06
C ALA A 309 19.34 3.33 -11.33
N SER A 310 18.86 2.67 -12.39
CA SER A 310 19.42 1.42 -12.93
C SER A 310 20.92 1.50 -13.26
N GLN A 311 21.44 2.62 -13.81
CA GLN A 311 22.89 2.78 -14.03
C GLN A 311 23.67 2.81 -12.72
N VAL A 312 23.13 3.45 -11.67
CA VAL A 312 23.76 3.48 -10.34
C VAL A 312 23.79 2.07 -9.72
N LEU A 313 22.67 1.34 -9.81
CA LEU A 313 22.58 -0.05 -9.33
C LEU A 313 23.58 -0.99 -10.00
N GLN A 314 23.80 -0.86 -11.31
CA GLN A 314 24.78 -1.67 -12.05
C GLN A 314 26.22 -1.45 -11.58
N VAL A 315 26.59 -0.22 -11.19
CA VAL A 315 27.93 0.08 -10.67
C VAL A 315 28.09 -0.34 -9.22
N LEU A 316 27.03 -0.25 -8.40
CA LEU A 316 27.05 -0.72 -7.00
C LEU A 316 27.05 -2.25 -6.88
N ASN A 317 26.40 -2.94 -7.81
CA ASN A 317 26.28 -4.39 -7.88
C ASN A 317 26.80 -4.89 -9.23
N PRO A 318 28.12 -4.84 -9.50
CA PRO A 318 28.67 -5.37 -10.73
C PRO A 318 28.39 -6.87 -10.80
N THR A 319 27.53 -7.30 -11.72
CA THR A 319 27.39 -8.71 -12.06
C THR A 319 28.77 -9.23 -12.49
N PRO A 320 29.23 -10.39 -12.00
CA PRO A 320 30.46 -10.97 -12.50
C PRO A 320 30.28 -11.22 -14.00
N ILE A 321 31.00 -10.43 -14.81
CA ILE A 321 31.05 -10.63 -16.24
C ILE A 321 31.67 -12.01 -16.43
N ASN A 322 30.84 -12.97 -16.81
CA ASN A 322 31.31 -14.26 -17.25
C ASN A 322 32.03 -14.00 -18.59
N TYR A 323 33.34 -13.76 -18.52
CA TYR A 323 34.15 -13.53 -19.70
C TYR A 323 33.88 -14.68 -20.68
N PRO A 324 33.49 -14.41 -21.93
CA PRO A 324 33.43 -15.47 -22.93
C PRO A 324 34.82 -16.09 -22.99
N ILE A 325 34.90 -17.41 -22.78
CA ILE A 325 36.16 -18.16 -22.76
C ILE A 325 36.96 -17.75 -23.99
N THR A 326 38.17 -17.26 -23.77
CA THR A 326 39.06 -16.78 -24.81
C THR A 326 39.16 -17.83 -25.92
N GLN A 327 38.61 -17.53 -27.10
CA GLN A 327 38.84 -18.40 -28.24
C GLN A 327 40.36 -18.43 -28.51
N PRO A 328 40.96 -19.60 -28.77
CA PRO A 328 42.37 -19.68 -29.10
C PRO A 328 42.65 -18.81 -30.35
N PRO A 329 43.82 -18.17 -30.43
CA PRO A 329 44.11 -17.19 -31.47
C PRO A 329 44.02 -17.83 -32.85
N VAL A 330 43.19 -17.25 -33.72
CA VAL A 330 43.14 -17.61 -35.14
C VAL A 330 44.48 -17.24 -35.77
N PRO A 331 45.15 -18.14 -36.51
CA PRO A 331 46.44 -17.85 -37.13
C PRO A 331 46.29 -16.73 -38.19
N PRO A 332 47.31 -15.87 -38.38
CA PRO A 332 47.24 -14.77 -39.33
C PRO A 332 47.16 -15.28 -40.77
N ALA A 333 46.25 -14.69 -41.55
CA ALA A 333 46.20 -14.87 -42.99
C ALA A 333 47.39 -14.14 -43.68
N PRO A 334 47.92 -14.65 -44.80
CA PRO A 334 49.13 -14.12 -45.41
C PRO A 334 48.95 -12.72 -46.01
N GLU A 335 49.99 -11.90 -45.90
CA GLU A 335 50.05 -10.57 -46.49
C GLU A 335 50.12 -10.63 -48.03
N THR A 336 49.31 -9.83 -48.72
CA THR A 336 49.48 -9.50 -50.13
C THR A 336 49.54 -7.99 -50.32
N SER A 337 50.53 -7.53 -51.09
CA SER A 337 51.02 -6.15 -51.08
C SER A 337 50.06 -5.10 -51.65
N ALA A 338 50.30 -3.85 -51.25
CA ALA A 338 49.52 -2.69 -51.68
C ALA A 338 49.74 -2.31 -53.15
N THR A 339 48.68 -1.81 -53.79
CA THR A 339 48.75 -1.06 -55.06
C THR A 339 48.35 0.39 -54.82
N VAL A 340 49.22 1.32 -55.19
CA VAL A 340 48.99 2.77 -55.10
C VAL A 340 48.30 3.27 -56.36
N ALA A 341 47.31 4.15 -56.22
CA ALA A 341 46.81 4.98 -57.32
C ALA A 341 46.60 6.43 -56.84
N VAL A 342 47.21 7.38 -57.55
CA VAL A 342 47.14 8.83 -57.30
C VAL A 342 46.36 9.48 -58.44
N SER A 343 45.48 10.45 -58.15
CA SER A 343 44.98 11.42 -59.14
C SER A 343 44.38 12.67 -58.48
N PRO A 344 44.30 13.83 -59.19
CA PRO A 344 44.48 15.14 -58.55
C PRO A 344 43.22 16.03 -58.48
N SER A 345 43.38 17.14 -57.75
CA SER A 345 42.38 18.19 -57.49
C SER A 345 41.89 18.96 -58.73
N SER A 346 40.63 19.40 -58.73
CA SER A 346 40.15 20.51 -59.58
C SER A 346 38.88 21.21 -59.06
N HIS A 347 39.06 22.49 -58.73
CA HIS A 347 38.14 23.64 -58.87
C HIS A 347 36.74 23.70 -58.19
N ILE A 348 36.46 24.93 -57.74
CA ILE A 348 35.26 25.41 -57.04
C ILE A 348 34.31 26.09 -58.06
N ASN A 349 32.98 25.95 -57.91
CA ASN A 349 32.04 27.06 -58.22
C ASN A 349 30.59 26.88 -57.67
N THR A 350 30.25 27.76 -56.72
CA THR A 350 29.03 28.62 -56.63
C THR A 350 27.57 28.10 -56.75
N THR A 351 26.86 28.10 -55.58
CA THR A 351 25.51 28.72 -55.29
C THR A 351 24.19 28.19 -55.93
N PRO A 352 22.96 28.54 -55.43
CA PRO A 352 22.46 28.83 -54.06
C PRO A 352 21.13 28.02 -53.70
N PRO A 353 20.00 28.52 -53.09
CA PRO A 353 19.53 27.97 -51.80
C PRO A 353 18.01 27.63 -51.58
N ARG A 354 17.71 26.91 -50.46
CA ARG A 354 16.38 26.82 -49.74
C ARG A 354 15.19 26.16 -50.50
N PRO A 355 14.02 25.85 -49.88
CA PRO A 355 13.62 25.89 -48.45
C PRO A 355 12.96 24.60 -47.89
N ILE A 356 12.39 24.72 -46.67
CA ILE A 356 11.81 23.67 -45.79
C ILE A 356 10.31 23.47 -46.02
N SER A 357 9.79 22.23 -45.94
CA SER A 357 8.48 21.80 -45.34
C SER A 357 8.02 20.41 -45.84
N PRO A 358 7.03 19.74 -45.22
CA PRO A 358 6.82 19.51 -43.79
C PRO A 358 6.59 18.01 -43.45
N SER A 359 6.36 17.67 -42.19
CA SER A 359 6.02 16.31 -41.74
C SER A 359 4.55 15.93 -41.99
N PRO A 360 4.24 14.66 -42.38
CA PRO A 360 2.94 14.03 -42.19
C PRO A 360 2.94 12.88 -41.17
N ALA A 361 1.73 12.57 -40.68
CA ALA A 361 1.41 11.75 -39.50
C ALA A 361 1.63 10.22 -39.65
N PRO A 362 1.61 9.43 -38.55
CA PRO A 362 1.93 8.00 -38.57
C PRO A 362 0.73 7.11 -38.99
N ILE A 363 1.03 5.98 -39.63
CA ILE A 363 0.05 4.91 -39.96
C ILE A 363 0.59 3.55 -39.46
N PRO A 364 -0.26 2.61 -38.97
CA PRO A 364 0.15 1.55 -38.05
C PRO A 364 0.15 0.13 -38.66
N GLN A 365 0.87 -0.80 -38.02
CA GLN A 365 0.81 -2.27 -38.17
C GLN A 365 1.60 -2.92 -37.01
N ALA A 366 1.33 -4.14 -36.52
CA ALA A 366 0.21 -5.06 -36.72
C ALA A 366 0.03 -5.95 -35.46
N LYS A 367 -1.18 -6.53 -35.28
CA LYS A 367 -1.48 -7.45 -34.17
C LYS A 367 -1.01 -8.87 -34.52
N SER A 368 -0.11 -9.47 -33.73
CA SER A 368 0.16 -10.91 -33.81
C SER A 368 -0.89 -11.71 -33.03
N ARG A 369 -1.46 -12.74 -33.65
CA ARG A 369 -2.40 -13.70 -33.04
C ARG A 369 -1.70 -15.04 -32.89
N TRP A 370 -1.59 -15.57 -31.67
CA TRP A 370 -1.28 -16.99 -31.46
C TRP A 370 -2.33 -17.60 -30.54
N THR A 371 -3.14 -18.50 -31.11
CA THR A 371 -4.14 -19.32 -30.41
C THR A 371 -3.54 -20.66 -29.98
N PRO A 372 -4.02 -21.27 -28.87
CA PRO A 372 -3.58 -22.59 -28.45
C PRO A 372 -4.25 -23.69 -29.28
N THR A 373 -3.57 -24.83 -29.48
CA THR A 373 -4.09 -26.24 -29.56
C THR A 373 -3.06 -27.14 -30.25
N LYS A 374 -2.94 -28.39 -29.76
CA LYS A 374 -2.04 -29.54 -30.13
C LYS A 374 -0.87 -29.69 -29.14
N THR A 375 -0.71 -30.80 -28.38
CA THR A 375 -1.51 -32.06 -28.30
C THR A 375 -1.37 -32.77 -26.95
N PHE A 376 -2.40 -33.55 -26.63
CA PHE A 376 -2.54 -34.56 -25.55
C PHE A 376 -2.79 -35.91 -26.31
N VAL A 377 -2.48 -37.14 -25.87
CA VAL A 377 -2.20 -37.81 -24.58
C VAL A 377 -1.17 -38.95 -24.82
N ALA A 378 -0.74 -39.66 -23.76
CA ALA A 378 -0.37 -41.11 -23.69
C ALA A 378 1.14 -41.44 -23.55
N THR A 379 1.60 -42.29 -22.59
CA THR A 379 0.87 -43.02 -21.53
C THR A 379 1.77 -43.41 -20.33
N LEU A 380 1.13 -43.78 -19.22
CA LEU A 380 1.66 -44.24 -17.94
C LEU A 380 2.59 -45.48 -17.99
N ALA A 381 3.77 -45.35 -17.38
CA ALA A 381 4.56 -46.33 -16.58
C ALA A 381 5.86 -45.60 -16.17
N VAL A 382 6.39 -45.58 -14.94
CA VAL A 382 6.35 -46.54 -13.83
C VAL A 382 6.25 -45.76 -12.50
N VAL A 383 5.32 -46.15 -11.62
CA VAL A 383 5.41 -45.88 -10.18
C VAL A 383 5.63 -47.21 -9.48
N GLY A 384 6.80 -47.39 -8.89
CA GLY A 384 7.19 -48.60 -8.16
C GLY A 384 8.71 -48.85 -8.20
N VAL A 385 9.23 -49.44 -7.13
CA VAL A 385 10.61 -50.00 -7.02
C VAL A 385 11.77 -49.01 -6.83
N ILE A 386 11.56 -47.85 -6.16
CA ILE A 386 12.63 -47.22 -5.35
C ILE A 386 12.17 -47.04 -3.90
N GLY A 387 11.65 -48.14 -3.35
CA GLY A 387 11.48 -48.38 -1.93
C GLY A 387 11.85 -49.84 -1.68
N ALA A 388 12.66 -50.09 -0.64
CA ALA A 388 13.16 -51.41 -0.22
C ALA A 388 14.25 -52.10 -1.08
N VAL A 389 15.48 -51.53 -1.10
CA VAL A 389 16.74 -52.32 -0.95
C VAL A 389 17.81 -51.50 -0.20
N TRP A 390 17.72 -51.39 1.13
CA TRP A 390 18.91 -51.08 1.96
C TRP A 390 18.83 -51.60 3.41
N ILE A 391 18.52 -52.90 3.55
CA ILE A 391 18.84 -53.68 4.75
C ILE A 391 19.33 -55.04 4.28
N GLY A 392 20.51 -55.48 4.73
CA GLY A 392 20.86 -56.91 4.78
C GLY A 392 22.15 -57.35 4.09
N THR A 393 23.26 -57.33 4.84
CA THR A 393 24.50 -58.12 4.63
C THR A 393 25.41 -57.69 3.45
N ASN A 394 26.74 -57.86 3.51
CA ASN A 394 27.52 -58.75 4.38
C ASN A 394 28.89 -58.18 4.81
N ARG A 395 29.44 -58.71 5.91
CA ARG A 395 30.86 -58.62 6.33
C ARG A 395 31.75 -59.29 5.24
N ASN A 396 33.08 -59.11 5.14
CA ASN A 396 34.06 -59.12 6.23
C ASN A 396 35.50 -58.76 5.76
N ARG A 397 36.34 -58.31 6.72
CA ARG A 397 37.83 -58.44 6.81
C ARG A 397 38.80 -57.74 5.84
N ASN A 398 39.54 -56.80 6.45
CA ASN A 398 41.01 -56.71 6.57
C ASN A 398 41.91 -56.77 5.33
N ASP A 399 42.69 -55.70 5.13
CA ASP A 399 44.16 -55.84 5.10
C ASP A 399 44.86 -54.61 5.75
N VAL A 400 46.15 -54.74 6.05
CA VAL A 400 46.96 -53.82 6.89
C VAL A 400 47.88 -52.95 6.04
N GLY A 401 47.98 -51.65 6.36
CA GLY A 401 48.95 -50.73 5.74
C GLY A 401 49.25 -49.54 6.66
N ASN A 402 50.44 -49.53 7.26
CA ASN A 402 50.85 -48.60 8.32
C ASN A 402 51.79 -47.50 7.77
N VAL A 403 51.38 -46.22 7.79
CA VAL A 403 52.27 -45.05 7.63
C VAL A 403 51.72 -43.88 8.47
N ASP A 404 52.58 -43.26 9.26
CA ASP A 404 52.33 -42.08 10.12
C ASP A 404 53.26 -40.92 9.67
N PRO A 405 53.19 -39.68 10.21
CA PRO A 405 52.34 -38.63 9.67
C PRO A 405 53.13 -37.41 9.13
N THR A 406 52.43 -36.48 8.47
CA THR A 406 52.91 -35.10 8.28
C THR A 406 51.73 -34.14 8.45
N PRO A 407 51.82 -33.09 9.28
CA PRO A 407 50.66 -32.28 9.68
C PRO A 407 50.29 -31.23 8.62
N THR A 408 48.99 -31.03 8.42
CA THR A 408 48.40 -29.95 7.61
C THR A 408 47.02 -29.64 8.24
N PRO A 409 46.59 -28.37 8.34
CA PRO A 409 45.92 -27.90 9.55
C PRO A 409 44.45 -28.31 9.67
N THR A 410 44.00 -28.40 10.91
CA THR A 410 42.61 -28.63 11.32
C THR A 410 41.66 -27.63 10.66
N VAL A 411 40.95 -28.06 9.62
CA VAL A 411 39.69 -27.44 9.23
C VAL A 411 38.63 -27.96 10.18
N THR A 412 38.28 -27.16 11.17
CA THR A 412 37.15 -27.45 12.07
C THR A 412 35.87 -27.49 11.25
N GLN A 413 35.32 -28.68 11.00
CA GLN A 413 33.98 -28.80 10.44
C GLN A 413 32.94 -28.26 11.44
N PRO A 414 31.83 -27.66 10.98
CA PRO A 414 30.75 -27.25 11.86
C PRO A 414 30.14 -28.48 12.55
N VAL A 415 29.98 -28.43 13.87
CA VAL A 415 29.28 -29.49 14.62
C VAL A 415 27.80 -29.47 14.21
N ASP A 416 27.28 -30.63 13.84
CA ASP A 416 25.90 -30.77 13.37
C ASP A 416 24.92 -30.50 14.53
N ALA A 417 23.97 -29.58 14.33
CA ALA A 417 23.19 -29.02 15.44
C ALA A 417 22.16 -29.98 16.05
N SER A 418 22.06 -31.21 15.52
CA SER A 418 21.07 -32.23 15.87
C SER A 418 21.47 -33.17 17.01
N ASP A 419 22.73 -33.15 17.47
CA ASP A 419 23.21 -34.08 18.50
C ASP A 419 22.70 -33.79 19.93
N ASN A 420 22.15 -32.59 20.18
CA ASN A 420 21.69 -32.18 21.52
C ASN A 420 20.21 -32.47 21.83
N TYR A 421 19.45 -33.10 20.94
CA TYR A 421 18.03 -33.42 21.17
C TYR A 421 17.81 -34.85 21.68
N SER A 422 16.90 -35.01 22.64
CA SER A 422 16.42 -36.32 23.11
C SER A 422 15.76 -37.11 21.96
N PRO A 423 15.80 -38.46 21.97
CA PRO A 423 15.12 -39.29 20.97
C PRO A 423 13.63 -38.95 20.83
N GLU A 424 12.98 -38.65 21.96
CA GLU A 424 11.58 -38.23 22.03
C GLU A 424 11.36 -36.86 21.37
N GLU A 425 12.25 -35.88 21.59
CA GLU A 425 12.19 -34.60 20.89
C GLU A 425 12.40 -34.76 19.38
N LYS A 426 13.37 -35.60 18.95
CA LYS A 426 13.60 -35.90 17.53
C LYS A 426 12.32 -36.47 16.87
N GLN A 427 11.71 -37.48 17.49
CA GLN A 427 10.47 -38.10 16.99
C GLN A 427 9.28 -37.12 16.94
N ARG A 428 9.13 -36.23 17.93
CA ARG A 428 8.09 -35.18 17.88
C ARG A 428 8.27 -34.24 16.69
N LYS A 429 9.51 -33.78 16.45
CA LYS A 429 9.80 -32.82 15.36
C LYS A 429 9.69 -33.46 13.98
N GLU A 430 10.08 -34.72 13.82
CA GLU A 430 9.85 -35.50 12.61
C GLU A 430 8.35 -35.59 12.29
N LYS A 431 7.53 -36.04 13.25
CA LYS A 431 6.06 -36.11 13.10
C LYS A 431 5.42 -34.76 12.73
N LEU A 432 5.91 -33.65 13.30
CA LEU A 432 5.46 -32.30 12.95
C LEU A 432 5.83 -31.92 11.51
N SER A 433 7.06 -32.24 11.08
CA SER A 433 7.54 -32.03 9.71
C SER A 433 6.67 -32.82 8.72
N ASP A 434 6.48 -34.12 8.94
CA ASP A 434 5.68 -34.99 8.08
C ASP A 434 4.24 -34.49 7.95
N ARG A 435 3.62 -34.12 9.08
CA ARG A 435 2.24 -33.59 9.10
C ARG A 435 2.14 -32.25 8.38
N ARG A 436 3.13 -31.36 8.52
CA ARG A 436 3.21 -30.10 7.76
C ARG A 436 3.33 -30.35 6.26
N GLN A 437 4.23 -31.27 5.86
CA GLN A 437 4.44 -31.63 4.45
C GLN A 437 3.18 -32.26 3.84
N ALA A 438 2.53 -33.18 4.54
CA ALA A 438 1.26 -33.79 4.12
C ALA A 438 0.13 -32.77 3.95
N LEU A 439 0.09 -31.72 4.77
CA LEU A 439 -0.87 -30.62 4.62
C LEU A 439 -0.49 -29.62 3.51
N GLY A 440 0.73 -29.70 2.97
CA GLY A 440 1.24 -28.83 1.91
C GLY A 440 1.54 -27.39 2.35
N ILE A 441 1.87 -27.18 3.62
CA ILE A 441 2.07 -25.85 4.21
C ILE A 441 3.57 -25.50 4.17
N ASP A 442 3.90 -24.28 3.74
CA ASP A 442 5.27 -23.78 3.72
C ASP A 442 5.93 -23.81 5.13
N GLN A 443 7.24 -24.08 5.17
CA GLN A 443 7.98 -24.25 6.43
C GLN A 443 8.19 -22.94 7.17
N ASP A 444 8.65 -21.90 6.47
CA ASP A 444 9.04 -20.64 7.08
C ASP A 444 7.79 -19.87 7.53
N PHE A 445 6.74 -19.87 6.71
CA PHE A 445 5.42 -19.39 7.11
C PHE A 445 4.91 -20.10 8.37
N TYR A 446 4.98 -21.43 8.40
CA TYR A 446 4.49 -22.23 9.52
C TYR A 446 5.27 -21.92 10.81
N ILE A 447 6.60 -21.90 10.77
CA ILE A 447 7.44 -21.56 11.93
C ILE A 447 7.12 -20.15 12.44
N ASN A 448 6.99 -19.16 11.54
CA ASN A 448 6.64 -17.79 11.91
C ASN A 448 5.25 -17.69 12.56
N LEU A 449 4.27 -18.44 12.06
CA LEU A 449 2.94 -18.51 12.64
C LEU A 449 2.92 -19.21 14.01
N VAL A 450 3.67 -20.30 14.19
CA VAL A 450 3.81 -20.95 15.51
C VAL A 450 4.49 -20.01 16.50
N ASN A 451 5.58 -19.35 16.11
CA ASN A 451 6.25 -18.32 16.93
C ASN A 451 5.29 -17.21 17.36
N GLN A 452 4.50 -16.66 16.42
CA GLN A 452 3.51 -15.63 16.71
C GLN A 452 2.50 -16.07 17.78
N ILE A 453 1.98 -17.29 17.71
CA ILE A 453 1.02 -17.83 18.68
C ILE A 453 1.70 -18.20 20.00
N PHE A 454 2.91 -18.77 19.95
CA PHE A 454 3.67 -19.21 21.12
C PHE A 454 4.08 -18.04 22.01
N TRP A 455 4.68 -16.99 21.45
CA TRP A 455 5.09 -15.81 22.21
C TRP A 455 3.89 -15.01 22.75
N ARG A 456 2.79 -14.98 22.00
CA ARG A 456 1.52 -14.39 22.47
C ARG A 456 0.92 -15.13 23.67
N ARG A 457 1.09 -16.46 23.74
CA ARG A 457 0.69 -17.28 24.91
C ARG A 457 1.68 -17.15 26.08
N ASN A 458 2.92 -16.73 25.82
CA ASN A 458 4.00 -16.60 26.80
C ASN A 458 4.68 -15.22 26.72
N PRO A 459 4.01 -14.10 27.10
CA PRO A 459 4.54 -12.75 26.87
C PRO A 459 5.89 -12.46 27.54
N SER A 460 6.17 -13.12 28.68
CA SER A 460 7.45 -13.03 29.39
C SER A 460 8.64 -13.62 28.62
N LEU A 461 8.39 -14.37 27.54
CA LEU A 461 9.41 -14.97 26.67
C LEU A 461 9.46 -14.30 25.29
N GLN A 462 8.69 -13.23 25.05
CA GLN A 462 8.61 -12.59 23.75
C GLN A 462 9.98 -12.02 23.33
N GLY A 463 10.45 -12.40 22.13
CA GLY A 463 11.77 -12.02 21.61
C GLY A 463 12.92 -12.94 22.03
N ARG A 464 12.67 -14.00 22.82
CA ARG A 464 13.68 -14.99 23.18
C ARG A 464 13.88 -16.02 22.08
N THR A 465 15.12 -16.29 21.70
CA THR A 465 15.49 -17.46 20.89
C THR A 465 15.53 -18.70 21.78
N LEU A 466 14.83 -19.78 21.43
CA LEU A 466 14.99 -21.08 22.07
C LEU A 466 16.28 -21.72 21.59
N SER A 467 17.19 -22.04 22.49
CA SER A 467 18.42 -22.75 22.17
C SER A 467 18.18 -24.25 21.97
N ASN A 468 19.18 -24.99 21.48
CA ASN A 468 19.18 -26.46 21.44
C ASN A 468 19.71 -27.10 22.75
N LYS A 469 19.88 -26.33 23.84
CA LYS A 469 20.37 -26.85 25.12
C LYS A 469 19.27 -27.53 25.94
N PRO A 470 19.59 -28.42 26.90
CA PRO A 470 18.60 -29.05 27.78
C PRO A 470 17.74 -28.04 28.55
N GLU A 471 18.28 -26.88 28.94
CA GLU A 471 17.53 -25.83 29.65
C GLU A 471 16.24 -25.38 28.93
N ASP A 472 16.21 -25.44 27.60
CA ASP A 472 15.08 -25.01 26.77
C ASP A 472 14.17 -26.16 26.30
N GLU A 473 14.44 -27.42 26.66
CA GLU A 473 13.70 -28.59 26.16
C GLU A 473 12.20 -28.53 26.51
N SER A 474 11.86 -28.08 27.72
CA SER A 474 10.46 -27.91 28.14
C SER A 474 9.71 -26.82 27.35
N LEU A 475 10.42 -25.75 26.97
CA LEU A 475 9.88 -24.69 26.13
C LEU A 475 9.75 -25.14 24.67
N ARG A 476 10.74 -25.88 24.14
CA ARG A 476 10.63 -26.50 22.82
C ARG A 476 9.50 -27.52 22.75
N ALA A 477 9.26 -28.32 23.79
CA ALA A 477 8.10 -29.21 23.86
C ALA A 477 6.75 -28.45 23.87
N THR A 478 6.69 -27.28 24.51
CA THR A 478 5.49 -26.42 24.53
C THR A 478 5.28 -25.70 23.19
N TRP A 479 6.37 -25.35 22.50
CA TRP A 479 6.37 -24.87 21.12
C TRP A 479 5.86 -25.96 20.17
N ASP A 480 6.43 -27.17 20.25
CA ASP A 480 6.04 -28.36 19.46
C ASP A 480 4.53 -28.65 19.61
N LYS A 481 3.99 -28.56 20.84
CA LYS A 481 2.55 -28.71 21.10
C LYS A 481 1.71 -27.62 20.43
N THR A 482 2.15 -26.36 20.51
CA THR A 482 1.49 -25.22 19.84
C THR A 482 1.52 -25.41 18.32
N ALA A 483 2.60 -25.99 17.80
CA ALA A 483 2.78 -26.35 16.41
C ALA A 483 1.76 -27.43 15.95
N ASP A 484 1.57 -28.49 16.72
CA ASP A 484 0.62 -29.56 16.40
C ASP A 484 -0.86 -29.11 16.46
N GLU A 485 -1.21 -28.33 17.50
CA GLU A 485 -2.52 -27.68 17.62
C GLU A 485 -2.84 -26.83 16.39
N LEU A 486 -1.86 -26.07 15.91
CA LEU A 486 -2.00 -25.22 14.74
C LEU A 486 -2.18 -26.01 13.45
N LEU A 487 -1.45 -27.12 13.23
CA LEU A 487 -1.68 -27.99 12.07
C LEU A 487 -3.10 -28.58 12.09
N GLY A 488 -3.63 -28.90 13.28
CA GLY A 488 -5.04 -29.28 13.47
C GLY A 488 -6.02 -28.20 13.04
N LYS A 489 -5.76 -26.93 13.38
CA LYS A 489 -6.57 -25.79 12.95
C LYS A 489 -6.45 -25.50 11.44
N LEU A 490 -5.25 -25.56 10.88
CA LEU A 490 -5.00 -25.27 9.45
C LEU A 490 -5.57 -26.33 8.51
N ALA A 491 -5.74 -27.58 8.97
CA ALA A 491 -6.37 -28.65 8.18
C ALA A 491 -7.83 -28.38 7.77
N PHE A 492 -8.50 -27.38 8.34
CA PHE A 492 -9.85 -26.95 7.92
C PHE A 492 -9.89 -26.14 6.61
N LEU A 493 -8.76 -25.58 6.17
CA LEU A 493 -8.63 -24.93 4.87
C LEU A 493 -8.53 -25.97 3.74
N THR A 494 -8.95 -25.62 2.52
CA THR A 494 -8.71 -26.50 1.35
C THR A 494 -7.22 -26.63 1.01
N ASP A 495 -6.86 -27.72 0.34
CA ASP A 495 -5.50 -27.99 -0.12
C ASP A 495 -4.90 -26.84 -0.96
N GLN A 496 -5.72 -26.22 -1.82
CA GLN A 496 -5.30 -25.06 -2.61
C GLN A 496 -4.95 -23.87 -1.71
N SER A 497 -5.80 -23.58 -0.73
CA SER A 497 -5.61 -22.42 0.16
C SER A 497 -4.47 -22.64 1.16
N ARG A 498 -4.27 -23.87 1.66
CA ARG A 498 -3.13 -24.22 2.53
C ARG A 498 -1.78 -24.01 1.84
N ARG A 499 -1.67 -24.37 0.56
CA ARG A 499 -0.45 -24.20 -0.26
C ARG A 499 -0.11 -22.75 -0.58
N GLN A 500 -1.07 -21.83 -0.49
CA GLN A 500 -0.86 -20.40 -0.74
C GLN A 500 -0.60 -19.59 0.56
N LEU A 501 -0.67 -20.21 1.74
CA LEU A 501 -0.36 -19.55 3.01
C LEU A 501 1.08 -18.97 3.00
N GLY A 502 1.22 -17.73 3.45
CA GLY A 502 2.46 -16.94 3.35
C GLY A 502 2.57 -16.11 2.07
N ASN A 503 1.84 -16.49 1.01
CA ASN A 503 1.93 -15.91 -0.33
C ASN A 503 0.67 -15.16 -0.79
N TYR A 504 -0.32 -14.94 0.09
CA TYR A 504 -1.48 -14.10 -0.24
C TYR A 504 -1.12 -12.62 -0.20
N THR A 505 -1.43 -11.93 -1.30
CA THR A 505 -1.06 -10.53 -1.55
C THR A 505 -2.28 -9.59 -1.57
N ALA A 506 -2.04 -8.28 -1.67
CA ALA A 506 -3.12 -7.33 -1.99
C ALA A 506 -3.76 -7.63 -3.36
N THR A 507 -2.98 -8.07 -4.35
CA THR A 507 -3.45 -8.45 -5.69
C THR A 507 -4.41 -9.64 -5.64
N ASP A 508 -4.22 -10.60 -4.73
CA ASP A 508 -5.22 -11.65 -4.50
C ASP A 508 -6.55 -11.08 -4.06
N ARG A 509 -6.56 -10.17 -3.07
CA ARG A 509 -7.78 -9.52 -2.59
C ARG A 509 -8.47 -8.71 -3.69
N ASP A 510 -7.73 -8.03 -4.54
CA ASP A 510 -8.32 -7.25 -5.64
C ASP A 510 -8.88 -8.16 -6.75
N ARG A 511 -8.23 -9.30 -7.03
CA ARG A 511 -8.81 -10.36 -7.88
C ARG A 511 -10.08 -10.94 -7.27
N TRP A 512 -10.13 -11.15 -5.95
CA TRP A 512 -11.33 -11.65 -5.27
C TRP A 512 -12.50 -10.66 -5.36
N LYS A 513 -12.25 -9.37 -5.08
CA LYS A 513 -13.25 -8.28 -5.26
C LYS A 513 -13.81 -8.30 -6.69
N ALA A 514 -12.94 -8.31 -7.70
CA ALA A 514 -13.36 -8.35 -9.09
C ALA A 514 -14.19 -9.61 -9.41
N ALA A 515 -13.78 -10.78 -8.88
CA ALA A 515 -14.45 -12.05 -9.11
C ALA A 515 -15.87 -12.11 -8.52
N VAL A 516 -16.13 -11.53 -7.35
CA VAL A 516 -17.50 -11.42 -6.79
C VAL A 516 -18.31 -10.31 -7.44
N ASN A 517 -17.70 -9.16 -7.73
CA ASN A 517 -18.38 -8.06 -8.41
C ASN A 517 -18.92 -8.49 -9.79
N ASN A 518 -18.19 -9.36 -10.51
CA ASN A 518 -18.62 -9.92 -11.80
C ASN A 518 -19.92 -10.76 -11.74
N ILE A 519 -20.37 -11.17 -10.55
CA ILE A 519 -21.66 -11.85 -10.35
C ILE A 519 -22.67 -11.00 -9.56
N ASN A 520 -22.39 -9.70 -9.39
CA ASN A 520 -23.17 -8.72 -8.60
C ASN A 520 -23.21 -9.04 -7.09
N VAL A 521 -22.10 -9.55 -6.55
CA VAL A 521 -21.89 -9.72 -5.10
C VAL A 521 -20.74 -8.81 -4.68
N GLY A 522 -20.94 -7.99 -3.65
CA GLY A 522 -19.92 -7.13 -3.09
C GLY A 522 -18.88 -7.91 -2.30
N SER A 523 -17.68 -7.34 -2.19
CA SER A 523 -16.60 -7.94 -1.39
C SER A 523 -16.92 -8.02 0.11
N ARG A 524 -17.90 -7.25 0.59
CA ARG A 524 -18.34 -7.30 2.00
C ARG A 524 -19.01 -8.64 2.31
N ALA A 525 -19.96 -9.09 1.50
CA ALA A 525 -20.58 -10.41 1.66
C ALA A 525 -19.57 -11.58 1.57
N LEU A 526 -18.52 -11.45 0.77
CA LEU A 526 -17.41 -12.40 0.76
C LEU A 526 -16.64 -12.41 2.09
N TYR A 527 -16.39 -11.23 2.67
CA TYR A 527 -15.67 -11.12 3.94
C TYR A 527 -16.52 -11.60 5.14
N ASP A 528 -17.83 -11.35 5.18
CA ASP A 528 -18.74 -11.92 6.20
C ASP A 528 -18.61 -13.45 6.27
N LEU A 529 -18.61 -14.12 5.10
CA LEU A 529 -18.42 -15.58 5.01
C LEU A 529 -17.01 -16.00 5.46
N GLY A 530 -15.98 -15.25 5.08
CA GLY A 530 -14.59 -15.50 5.48
C GLY A 530 -14.36 -15.37 6.98
N ASP A 531 -14.92 -14.31 7.58
CA ASP A 531 -14.89 -14.04 9.02
C ASP A 531 -15.60 -15.15 9.81
N ALA A 532 -16.79 -15.57 9.37
CA ALA A 532 -17.52 -16.67 10.00
C ALA A 532 -16.71 -17.98 9.99
N ALA A 533 -16.05 -18.30 8.87
CA ALA A 533 -15.22 -19.49 8.74
C ALA A 533 -13.94 -19.41 9.60
N PHE A 534 -13.21 -18.29 9.52
CA PHE A 534 -11.98 -18.07 10.27
C PHE A 534 -12.22 -18.04 11.78
N TYR A 535 -13.18 -17.23 12.26
CA TYR A 535 -13.44 -17.10 13.70
C TYR A 535 -14.09 -18.34 14.32
N ARG A 536 -14.59 -19.31 13.54
CA ARG A 536 -14.94 -20.63 14.09
C ARG A 536 -13.69 -21.40 14.54
N ILE A 537 -12.60 -21.29 13.79
CA ILE A 537 -11.34 -22.00 14.06
C ILE A 537 -10.43 -21.19 14.99
N PHE A 538 -10.48 -19.87 14.89
CA PHE A 538 -9.67 -18.91 15.66
C PHE A 538 -10.55 -17.89 16.42
N PRO A 539 -11.47 -18.33 17.30
CA PRO A 539 -12.34 -17.42 18.06
C PRO A 539 -11.55 -16.44 18.94
N GLU A 540 -10.34 -16.82 19.36
CA GLU A 540 -9.42 -15.98 20.14
C GLU A 540 -8.94 -14.72 19.40
N GLN A 541 -9.11 -14.65 18.08
CA GLN A 541 -8.70 -13.52 17.23
C GLN A 541 -9.79 -12.47 17.04
N ARG A 542 -11.03 -12.70 17.53
CA ARG A 542 -12.12 -11.72 17.42
C ARG A 542 -11.74 -10.40 18.11
N GLY A 543 -11.98 -9.28 17.41
CA GLY A 543 -11.67 -7.94 17.90
C GLY A 543 -10.18 -7.59 17.94
N ARG A 544 -9.29 -8.42 17.38
CA ARG A 544 -7.86 -8.11 17.24
C ARG A 544 -7.55 -7.60 15.83
N ASN A 545 -6.60 -6.68 15.73
CA ASN A 545 -5.97 -6.37 14.44
C ASN A 545 -4.84 -7.38 14.19
N PHE A 546 -5.07 -8.32 13.26
CA PHE A 546 -4.13 -9.39 12.95
C PHE A 546 -3.72 -9.44 11.47
N MET A 547 -4.18 -8.47 10.65
CA MET A 547 -4.07 -8.52 9.19
C MET A 547 -2.64 -8.43 8.65
N ASN A 548 -1.74 -7.80 9.41
CA ASN A 548 -0.31 -7.67 9.09
C ASN A 548 0.56 -8.72 9.80
N GLU A 549 -0.06 -9.66 10.53
CA GLU A 549 0.63 -10.75 11.23
C GLU A 549 0.51 -12.06 10.42
N PRO A 550 1.34 -13.09 10.67
CA PRO A 550 1.24 -14.38 9.97
C PRO A 550 -0.17 -15.00 9.97
N ILE A 551 -0.94 -14.87 11.06
CA ILE A 551 -2.32 -15.37 11.13
C ILE A 551 -3.28 -14.70 10.12
N GLY A 552 -2.97 -13.49 9.62
CA GLY A 552 -3.72 -12.82 8.55
C GLY A 552 -3.69 -13.58 7.22
N GLN A 553 -2.61 -14.32 6.94
CA GLN A 553 -2.54 -15.24 5.80
C GLN A 553 -3.52 -16.40 5.92
N VAL A 554 -3.79 -16.86 7.15
CA VAL A 554 -4.77 -17.92 7.42
C VAL A 554 -6.19 -17.43 7.16
N TRP A 555 -6.50 -16.19 7.56
CA TRP A 555 -7.76 -15.53 7.20
C TRP A 555 -7.92 -15.39 5.69
N HIS A 556 -6.85 -15.01 4.97
CA HIS A 556 -6.83 -15.01 3.50
C HIS A 556 -7.15 -16.38 2.89
N GLY A 557 -6.64 -17.47 3.48
CA GLY A 557 -7.02 -18.83 3.09
C GLY A 557 -8.52 -19.09 3.20
N PHE A 558 -9.15 -18.71 4.32
CA PHE A 558 -10.59 -18.92 4.51
C PHE A 558 -11.42 -18.07 3.54
N VAL A 559 -11.04 -16.82 3.30
CA VAL A 559 -11.71 -15.97 2.30
C VAL A 559 -11.60 -16.57 0.89
N ASN A 560 -10.44 -17.13 0.52
CA ASN A 560 -10.24 -17.79 -0.76
C ASN A 560 -11.14 -19.04 -0.91
N ASP A 561 -11.30 -19.83 0.16
CA ASP A 561 -12.22 -20.98 0.17
C ASP A 561 -13.69 -20.53 -0.01
N GLN A 562 -14.11 -19.45 0.66
CA GLN A 562 -15.46 -18.91 0.51
C GLN A 562 -15.70 -18.27 -0.87
N LEU A 563 -14.69 -17.64 -1.47
CA LEU A 563 -14.75 -17.17 -2.85
C LEU A 563 -15.03 -18.33 -3.82
N ASN A 564 -14.31 -19.44 -3.65
CA ASN A 564 -14.52 -20.63 -4.49
C ASN A 564 -15.90 -21.23 -4.25
N ALA A 565 -16.40 -21.25 -3.02
CA ALA A 565 -17.77 -21.69 -2.71
C ALA A 565 -18.85 -20.78 -3.34
N ILE A 566 -18.65 -19.46 -3.36
CA ILE A 566 -19.52 -18.51 -4.06
C ILE A 566 -19.48 -18.75 -5.57
N ARG A 567 -18.29 -18.83 -6.18
CA ARG A 567 -18.12 -19.00 -7.64
C ARG A 567 -18.68 -20.33 -8.14
N ASN A 568 -18.63 -21.38 -7.33
CA ASN A 568 -19.19 -22.70 -7.64
C ASN A 568 -20.68 -22.82 -7.26
N GLY A 569 -21.33 -21.73 -6.83
CA GLY A 569 -22.76 -21.69 -6.49
C GLY A 569 -23.16 -22.37 -5.17
N THR A 570 -22.23 -22.97 -4.43
CA THR A 570 -22.54 -23.68 -3.18
C THR A 570 -22.85 -22.70 -2.03
N ALA A 571 -22.21 -21.54 -2.02
CA ALA A 571 -22.43 -20.45 -1.07
C ALA A 571 -23.13 -19.23 -1.68
N PHE A 572 -23.72 -19.35 -2.87
CA PHE A 572 -24.37 -18.24 -3.60
C PHE A 572 -25.72 -18.66 -4.20
N THR A 573 -26.70 -17.76 -4.23
CA THR A 573 -27.98 -17.98 -4.94
C THR A 573 -28.58 -16.66 -5.41
N LYS A 574 -28.82 -16.52 -6.71
CA LYS A 574 -29.58 -15.40 -7.26
C LYS A 574 -31.08 -15.68 -7.10
N ILE A 575 -31.78 -14.80 -6.38
CA ILE A 575 -33.23 -14.84 -6.22
C ILE A 575 -33.87 -14.17 -7.44
N VAL A 576 -34.84 -14.86 -8.01
CA VAL A 576 -35.70 -14.39 -9.10
C VAL A 576 -37.13 -14.60 -8.66
N PHE A 577 -37.93 -13.54 -8.74
CA PHE A 577 -39.36 -13.59 -8.48
C PHE A 577 -40.08 -14.20 -9.69
N ASP A 578 -41.07 -15.05 -9.44
CA ASP A 578 -41.89 -15.61 -10.50
C ASP A 578 -42.82 -14.53 -11.08
N ILE A 579 -43.32 -14.69 -12.30
CA ILE A 579 -44.14 -13.66 -12.96
C ILE A 579 -45.40 -13.38 -12.12
N GLY A 580 -45.55 -12.13 -11.66
CA GLY A 580 -46.64 -11.69 -10.79
C GLY A 580 -46.46 -11.96 -9.30
N ALA A 581 -45.38 -12.63 -8.88
CA ALA A 581 -45.10 -12.86 -7.46
C ALA A 581 -44.33 -11.67 -6.84
N THR A 582 -44.84 -11.13 -5.73
CA THR A 582 -44.14 -10.11 -4.93
C THR A 582 -43.18 -10.69 -3.90
N SER A 583 -43.20 -12.02 -3.66
CA SER A 583 -42.35 -12.68 -2.67
C SER A 583 -41.71 -13.98 -3.18
N LYS A 584 -40.57 -14.34 -2.58
CA LYS A 584 -39.89 -15.63 -2.79
C LYS A 584 -39.37 -16.15 -1.45
N THR A 585 -39.56 -17.45 -1.20
CA THR A 585 -38.99 -18.16 -0.05
C THR A 585 -37.92 -19.14 -0.51
N VAL A 586 -36.77 -19.14 0.17
CA VAL A 586 -35.67 -20.09 -0.01
C VAL A 586 -35.32 -20.73 1.33
N SER A 587 -34.92 -22.00 1.33
CA SER A 587 -34.55 -22.73 2.55
C SER A 587 -33.34 -23.62 2.33
N GLY A 588 -32.77 -24.15 3.43
CA GLY A 588 -31.66 -25.09 3.41
C GLY A 588 -30.97 -25.18 4.78
N THR A 589 -29.80 -25.80 4.80
CA THR A 589 -29.01 -26.01 6.03
C THR A 589 -27.62 -25.38 5.88
N ILE A 590 -27.17 -24.62 6.88
CA ILE A 590 -25.84 -24.02 6.93
C ILE A 590 -24.97 -24.84 7.89
N LYS A 591 -23.81 -25.29 7.42
CA LYS A 591 -22.80 -25.99 8.25
C LYS A 591 -22.09 -25.02 9.21
N PRO A 592 -21.53 -25.49 10.33
CA PRO A 592 -20.77 -24.65 11.27
C PRO A 592 -19.69 -23.79 10.60
N GLY A 593 -19.75 -22.46 10.76
CA GLY A 593 -18.78 -21.52 10.19
C GLY A 593 -18.89 -21.33 8.68
N ASN A 594 -19.91 -21.88 8.02
CA ASN A 594 -20.23 -21.51 6.64
C ASN A 594 -21.26 -20.37 6.63
N GLY A 595 -21.41 -19.75 5.46
CA GLY A 595 -22.53 -18.87 5.16
C GLY A 595 -23.04 -19.04 3.75
N LYS A 596 -24.02 -18.22 3.38
CA LYS A 596 -24.59 -18.17 2.05
C LYS A 596 -25.02 -16.75 1.70
N VAL A 597 -24.68 -16.32 0.49
CA VAL A 597 -25.05 -15.03 -0.08
C VAL A 597 -26.23 -15.23 -1.02
N PHE A 598 -27.28 -14.44 -0.84
CA PHE A 598 -28.37 -14.29 -1.78
C PHE A 598 -28.34 -12.90 -2.39
N ILE A 599 -28.72 -12.78 -3.67
CA ILE A 599 -28.94 -11.46 -4.29
C ILE A 599 -30.32 -11.39 -4.92
N ALA A 600 -31.00 -10.26 -4.77
CA ALA A 600 -32.26 -9.98 -5.44
C ALA A 600 -32.16 -8.62 -6.17
N GLY A 601 -32.61 -8.57 -7.43
CA GLY A 601 -32.68 -7.33 -8.20
C GLY A 601 -33.94 -6.57 -7.84
N LEU A 602 -33.80 -5.45 -7.12
CA LEU A 602 -34.91 -4.65 -6.58
C LEU A 602 -34.85 -3.20 -7.09
N ALA A 603 -36.00 -2.52 -7.08
CA ALA A 603 -36.13 -1.14 -7.53
C ALA A 603 -36.19 -0.15 -6.37
N LYS A 604 -35.66 1.06 -6.60
CA LYS A 604 -35.78 2.18 -5.68
C LYS A 604 -37.26 2.50 -5.43
N GLY A 605 -37.61 2.76 -4.18
CA GLY A 605 -38.97 3.08 -3.74
C GLY A 605 -39.86 1.86 -3.48
N GLN A 606 -39.40 0.64 -3.77
CA GLN A 606 -40.12 -0.56 -3.32
C GLN A 606 -40.01 -0.72 -1.80
N THR A 607 -41.04 -1.24 -1.16
CA THR A 607 -40.97 -1.72 0.22
C THR A 607 -40.44 -3.15 0.20
N LEU A 608 -39.24 -3.34 0.75
CA LEU A 608 -38.70 -4.65 1.10
C LEU A 608 -39.31 -5.09 2.43
N ASP A 609 -39.91 -6.28 2.47
CA ASP A 609 -40.19 -7.02 3.71
C ASP A 609 -39.44 -8.35 3.71
N LEU A 610 -38.73 -8.63 4.79
CA LEU A 610 -37.85 -9.80 4.90
C LEU A 610 -38.12 -10.55 6.20
N ASN A 611 -38.10 -11.88 6.11
CA ASN A 611 -38.25 -12.78 7.25
C ASN A 611 -37.22 -13.93 7.19
N LEU A 612 -36.39 -14.07 8.21
CA LEU A 612 -35.43 -15.16 8.39
C LEU A 612 -35.83 -16.03 9.58
N LYS A 613 -36.41 -17.21 9.31
CA LYS A 613 -36.59 -18.26 10.30
C LYS A 613 -35.32 -19.09 10.40
N ALA A 614 -34.52 -18.79 11.42
CA ALA A 614 -33.35 -19.57 11.84
C ALA A 614 -33.08 -19.25 13.32
N ASN A 615 -32.30 -20.09 14.02
CA ASN A 615 -31.93 -19.80 15.41
C ASN A 615 -30.99 -18.57 15.52
N SER A 616 -30.82 -18.06 16.75
CA SER A 616 -30.03 -16.85 17.04
C SER A 616 -28.53 -16.93 16.70
N LYS A 617 -28.01 -18.11 16.33
CA LYS A 617 -26.62 -18.31 15.89
C LYS A 617 -26.41 -18.09 14.40
N VAL A 618 -27.48 -18.03 13.59
CA VAL A 618 -27.39 -17.53 12.22
C VAL A 618 -27.50 -16.01 12.27
N LEU A 619 -26.46 -15.31 11.82
CA LEU A 619 -26.46 -13.84 11.69
C LEU A 619 -26.93 -13.45 10.28
N LEU A 620 -27.47 -12.24 10.16
CA LEU A 620 -28.01 -11.67 8.93
C LEU A 620 -27.40 -10.29 8.65
N SER A 621 -26.77 -10.14 7.48
CA SER A 621 -26.37 -8.86 6.90
C SER A 621 -27.19 -8.56 5.65
N ILE A 622 -27.47 -7.29 5.39
CA ILE A 622 -28.18 -6.81 4.20
C ILE A 622 -27.49 -5.56 3.66
N TYR A 623 -26.96 -5.63 2.44
CA TYR A 623 -26.19 -4.56 1.81
C TYR A 623 -26.89 -4.03 0.56
N SER A 624 -26.75 -2.72 0.31
CA SER A 624 -27.32 -2.05 -0.85
C SER A 624 -26.48 -2.24 -2.12
N PRO A 625 -27.06 -2.06 -3.33
CA PRO A 625 -26.35 -2.20 -4.59
C PRO A 625 -25.08 -1.36 -4.75
N SER A 626 -25.01 -0.19 -4.10
CA SER A 626 -23.80 0.65 -4.10
C SER A 626 -22.73 0.21 -3.10
N GLY A 627 -23.06 -0.71 -2.19
CA GLY A 627 -22.25 -1.09 -1.02
C GLY A 627 -22.10 0.01 0.05
N LYS A 628 -22.71 1.18 -0.14
CA LYS A 628 -22.61 2.32 0.80
C LYS A 628 -23.55 2.17 1.99
N LEU A 629 -24.73 1.59 1.78
CA LEU A 629 -25.75 1.45 2.82
C LEU A 629 -25.79 0.01 3.35
N LYS A 630 -25.79 -0.10 4.67
CA LYS A 630 -25.97 -1.35 5.40
C LYS A 630 -27.34 -1.31 6.06
N LEU A 631 -28.28 -2.09 5.56
CA LEU A 631 -29.62 -2.17 6.16
C LEU A 631 -29.58 -3.07 7.42
N LEU A 632 -28.74 -4.11 7.39
CA LEU A 632 -28.30 -4.89 8.55
C LEU A 632 -26.83 -5.31 8.36
N GLU A 633 -26.11 -5.55 9.44
CA GLU A 633 -24.75 -6.11 9.45
C GLU A 633 -24.62 -6.99 10.70
N ASP A 634 -24.16 -8.24 10.53
CA ASP A 634 -23.98 -9.24 11.60
C ASP A 634 -25.17 -9.39 12.58
N SER A 635 -26.40 -9.15 12.08
CA SER A 635 -27.54 -8.94 12.95
C SER A 635 -28.18 -10.24 13.43
N THR A 636 -28.62 -10.26 14.69
CA THR A 636 -29.50 -11.32 15.20
C THR A 636 -30.98 -11.09 14.86
N LYS A 637 -31.35 -9.92 14.30
CA LYS A 637 -32.71 -9.60 13.85
C LYS A 637 -33.22 -10.65 12.84
N ARG A 638 -34.52 -10.96 12.93
CA ARG A 638 -35.20 -11.95 12.07
C ARG A 638 -36.08 -11.31 11.00
N THR A 639 -36.40 -10.03 11.14
CA THR A 639 -37.24 -9.29 10.20
C THR A 639 -36.66 -7.91 9.90
N LEU A 640 -36.99 -7.40 8.71
CA LEU A 640 -36.74 -6.03 8.29
C LEU A 640 -37.82 -5.63 7.30
N THR A 641 -38.50 -4.52 7.57
CA THR A 641 -39.40 -3.87 6.62
C THR A 641 -38.87 -2.45 6.36
N THR A 642 -38.61 -2.08 5.11
CA THR A 642 -38.00 -0.77 4.75
C THR A 642 -38.24 -0.40 3.29
N GLU A 643 -38.39 0.90 3.01
CA GLU A 643 -38.34 1.42 1.63
C GLU A 643 -36.89 1.36 1.09
N LEU A 644 -36.73 0.93 -0.16
CA LEU A 644 -35.42 0.76 -0.78
C LEU A 644 -34.87 2.06 -1.39
N PRO A 645 -33.75 2.60 -0.89
CA PRO A 645 -33.21 3.88 -1.37
C PRO A 645 -32.50 3.81 -2.74
N GLU A 646 -32.14 2.61 -3.21
CA GLU A 646 -31.34 2.36 -4.41
C GLU A 646 -32.01 1.35 -5.35
N LYS A 647 -31.66 1.38 -6.63
CA LYS A 647 -32.03 0.35 -7.62
C LYS A 647 -30.82 -0.53 -7.90
N GLY A 648 -30.99 -1.85 -7.90
CA GLY A 648 -29.93 -2.79 -8.27
C GLY A 648 -30.04 -4.11 -7.53
N TYR A 649 -28.92 -4.85 -7.41
CA TYR A 649 -28.87 -6.08 -6.63
C TYR A 649 -28.60 -5.78 -5.17
N TYR A 650 -29.59 -6.06 -4.31
CA TYR A 650 -29.41 -6.11 -2.86
C TYR A 650 -28.83 -7.46 -2.46
N GLU A 651 -27.90 -7.44 -1.52
CA GLU A 651 -27.22 -8.63 -1.01
C GLU A 651 -27.80 -8.99 0.36
N PHE A 652 -28.15 -10.26 0.55
CA PHE A 652 -28.66 -10.81 1.80
C PHE A 652 -27.73 -11.95 2.21
N VAL A 653 -26.99 -11.76 3.29
CA VAL A 653 -25.92 -12.66 3.72
C VAL A 653 -26.33 -13.32 5.02
N ILE A 654 -26.27 -14.66 5.07
CA ILE A 654 -26.49 -15.41 6.31
C ILE A 654 -25.28 -16.26 6.64
N VAL A 655 -24.79 -16.16 7.89
CA VAL A 655 -23.60 -16.88 8.37
C VAL A 655 -23.90 -17.63 9.67
N SER A 656 -23.41 -18.86 9.81
CA SER A 656 -23.65 -19.70 10.98
C SER A 656 -22.51 -19.64 11.99
N THR A 657 -22.79 -19.11 13.18
CA THR A 657 -21.90 -19.15 14.36
C THR A 657 -22.18 -20.36 15.27
N ALA A 658 -23.01 -21.32 14.83
CA ALA A 658 -23.34 -22.51 15.60
C ALA A 658 -22.25 -23.58 15.52
N ALA A 659 -22.17 -24.43 16.54
CA ALA A 659 -21.28 -25.61 16.56
C ALA A 659 -21.84 -26.81 15.77
N THR A 660 -23.15 -26.82 15.51
CA THR A 660 -23.87 -27.83 14.72
C THR A 660 -24.50 -27.20 13.47
N PRO A 661 -24.88 -27.98 12.44
CA PRO A 661 -25.64 -27.47 11.31
C PRO A 661 -26.96 -26.81 11.75
N VAL A 662 -27.38 -25.76 11.06
CA VAL A 662 -28.62 -25.02 11.37
C VAL A 662 -29.44 -24.83 10.10
N ASP A 663 -30.72 -25.19 10.16
CA ASP A 663 -31.68 -24.92 9.10
C ASP A 663 -32.13 -23.47 9.07
N TYR A 664 -32.38 -22.96 7.87
CA TYR A 664 -32.94 -21.64 7.64
C TYR A 664 -34.09 -21.68 6.62
N GLN A 665 -35.03 -20.75 6.79
CA GLN A 665 -35.97 -20.33 5.76
C GLN A 665 -35.92 -18.80 5.68
N LEU A 666 -35.51 -18.28 4.52
CA LEU A 666 -35.43 -16.86 4.21
C LEU A 666 -36.53 -16.52 3.20
N THR A 667 -37.45 -15.65 3.59
CA THR A 667 -38.48 -15.07 2.75
C THR A 667 -38.12 -13.61 2.46
N ILE A 668 -38.19 -13.24 1.19
CA ILE A 668 -37.98 -11.87 0.71
C ILE A 668 -39.22 -11.48 -0.09
N ALA A 669 -39.88 -10.40 0.31
CA ALA A 669 -40.96 -9.74 -0.41
C ALA A 669 -40.54 -8.34 -0.82
N ALA A 670 -40.97 -7.90 -2.00
CA ALA A 670 -40.72 -6.57 -2.53
C ALA A 670 -41.96 -6.06 -3.26
N GLU A 671 -42.60 -5.05 -2.69
CA GLU A 671 -43.81 -4.45 -3.23
C GLU A 671 -43.53 -3.05 -3.75
N SER A 672 -44.02 -2.76 -4.96
CA SER A 672 -43.98 -1.40 -5.50
C SER A 672 -45.02 -0.54 -4.79
N PRO A 673 -44.75 0.76 -4.57
CA PRO A 673 -45.73 1.66 -3.97
C PRO A 673 -46.98 1.69 -4.85
N ILE A 674 -48.14 1.56 -4.21
CA ILE A 674 -49.43 1.67 -4.89
C ILE A 674 -49.47 3.05 -5.55
N PRO A 675 -49.79 3.16 -6.86
CA PRO A 675 -49.99 4.46 -7.50
C PRO A 675 -51.10 5.20 -6.74
N VAL A 676 -50.78 6.36 -6.17
CA VAL A 676 -51.79 7.23 -5.61
C VAL A 676 -52.70 7.63 -6.77
N GLU A 677 -53.97 7.21 -6.73
CA GLU A 677 -54.95 7.65 -7.72
C GLU A 677 -55.03 9.18 -7.68
N THR A 678 -54.65 9.82 -8.79
CA THR A 678 -54.76 11.27 -8.91
C THR A 678 -56.24 11.63 -8.76
N PRO A 679 -56.62 12.47 -7.78
CA PRO A 679 -58.03 12.83 -7.63
C PRO A 679 -58.51 13.53 -8.90
N THR A 680 -59.59 13.01 -9.49
CA THR A 680 -60.26 13.63 -10.63
C THR A 680 -60.60 15.08 -10.26
N PRO A 681 -60.23 16.08 -11.08
CA PRO A 681 -60.49 17.47 -10.73
C PRO A 681 -62.00 17.72 -10.65
N THR A 682 -62.46 18.12 -9.46
CA THR A 682 -63.80 18.68 -9.25
C THR A 682 -64.01 19.86 -10.19
N PRO A 683 -65.16 19.98 -10.89
CA PRO A 683 -65.42 21.12 -11.76
C PRO A 683 -65.44 22.41 -10.93
N THR A 684 -64.66 23.40 -11.36
CA THR A 684 -64.61 24.74 -10.75
C THR A 684 -65.87 25.52 -11.08
N ASP A 685 -66.56 26.05 -10.07
CA ASP A 685 -67.69 26.96 -10.27
C ASP A 685 -67.25 28.28 -10.93
N THR A 686 -68.06 28.74 -11.88
CA THR A 686 -67.85 29.98 -12.64
C THR A 686 -67.98 31.23 -11.74
N PRO A 687 -67.03 32.19 -11.76
CA PRO A 687 -67.16 33.42 -10.98
C PRO A 687 -68.28 34.33 -11.47
N ILE A 688 -69.01 34.95 -10.54
CA ILE A 688 -70.02 35.99 -10.82
C ILE A 688 -69.30 37.34 -10.97
N GLU A 689 -69.63 38.09 -12.03
CA GLU A 689 -69.07 39.43 -12.27
C GLU A 689 -69.51 40.46 -11.22
N THR A 690 -68.59 41.36 -10.85
CA THR A 690 -68.86 42.52 -9.97
C THR A 690 -68.60 43.80 -10.77
N PRO A 691 -69.49 44.82 -10.72
CA PRO A 691 -69.39 45.99 -11.60
C PRO A 691 -68.33 47.01 -11.17
N THR A 692 -67.65 47.60 -12.16
CA THR A 692 -66.59 48.60 -11.99
C THR A 692 -67.13 50.02 -11.80
N PRO A 693 -66.57 50.86 -10.91
CA PRO A 693 -66.92 52.28 -10.79
C PRO A 693 -66.33 53.15 -11.92
N ILE A 694 -66.93 54.33 -12.11
CA ILE A 694 -66.56 55.33 -13.14
C ILE A 694 -65.44 56.24 -12.62
N GLU A 695 -64.42 56.51 -13.46
CA GLU A 695 -63.42 57.56 -13.22
C GLU A 695 -63.68 58.82 -14.09
N THR A 696 -63.30 59.97 -13.55
CA THR A 696 -63.50 61.33 -14.12
C THR A 696 -62.14 61.91 -14.53
N PRO A 697 -62.02 62.65 -15.66
CA PRO A 697 -60.74 62.83 -16.35
C PRO A 697 -59.89 64.02 -15.90
N THR A 698 -58.60 63.99 -16.25
CA THR A 698 -57.66 65.13 -16.20
C THR A 698 -56.82 65.18 -17.49
N GLU A 699 -56.24 66.35 -17.79
CA GLU A 699 -56.14 66.90 -19.16
C GLU A 699 -54.90 66.55 -20.00
N THR A 700 -55.08 66.78 -21.31
CA THR A 700 -54.15 66.62 -22.44
C THR A 700 -53.02 67.66 -22.48
N PRO A 701 -51.81 67.29 -22.94
CA PRO A 701 -50.87 68.20 -23.60
C PRO A 701 -50.81 67.99 -25.13
N THR A 702 -50.88 69.10 -25.88
CA THR A 702 -50.90 69.17 -27.36
C THR A 702 -49.53 68.86 -28.01
N PRO A 703 -49.46 68.23 -29.20
CA PRO A 703 -48.20 67.96 -29.90
C PRO A 703 -47.83 69.04 -30.94
N VAL A 704 -46.53 69.40 -30.97
CA VAL A 704 -45.81 70.12 -32.06
C VAL A 704 -44.34 69.68 -31.95
N GLY A 705 -43.56 69.43 -33.01
CA GLY A 705 -43.79 69.48 -34.46
C GLY A 705 -42.62 68.80 -35.21
N THR A 706 -42.66 68.84 -36.54
CA THR A 706 -41.89 67.96 -37.46
C THR A 706 -40.57 68.57 -37.99
N GLU A 707 -39.73 67.72 -38.62
CA GLU A 707 -38.60 68.05 -39.53
C GLU A 707 -37.32 68.61 -38.86
N GLN A 708 -36.09 68.32 -39.30
CA GLN A 708 -35.59 67.69 -40.55
C GLN A 708 -34.57 66.55 -40.27
#